data_AF-A0A1S9RF50-F1
#
_entry.id   AF-A0A1S9RF50-F1
#
_cell.length_a   1.000
_cell.length_b   1.000
_cell.length_c   1.000
_cell.angle_alpha   90.00
_cell.angle_beta   90.00
_cell.angle_gamma   90.00
#
_symmetry.space_group_name_H-M   'P 1'
#
loop_
_entity.id
_entity.type
_entity.pdbx_description
1 polymer ?
#
loop_
_entity_poly.entity_id
_entity_poly.type
_entity_poly.pdbx_seq_one_letter_code
_entity_poly.pdbx_strand_id
1 'polypeptide(L)'
;MHPWPLEHLYAQKRIRSNAEDQYHPDDGPQALELERVEQTPFYTPVYSRKYVSTCVLSASIGGLLFGYDTGVISSALVLFHSDLGHPLDNSDKQLLTSLTGGGAFVGALLAALVTDAVGRKMVIGIGCIWFTVGSVVAATAYSVLLMGIARFIIGVGIGFETMITPVYIAELAPSSLRGRMITVYSMAVTGGQALAYAGGTAFSHVELGWRYLFAIGAIPALAQVALFPVYPETPRYLIYRGRIGDSVIVLQQLYPQSPPSDIQRLGQIIREDISRSVSFDQGAHRLMWSWKQLWLVPSNRRSLISACGLMAVQQLCGFNFLMYYSATLFAAIGLNNPTAASLIVSGTNFFFTIVALFFVDLGRRRMLIWTIWGLPIALAMAAVAFSNITLNSNLELEGEAPSWAKALALASLSIFVSFYAIALGNIPWIANELLALEVRAVGTSLLTMALIWSLYGVALLLILGRIQSRIVIRERLKIDDYLSILSFIFLTIQTVLHTLTVRPYLEAESVFHSNSNTAATLTADPSLEGSTSTVLRYSFVSLVIFWLAVWSVKFSMLFFFRRFLLPIPSYMEGWYIVFGFTTMNLLGCLLIQFLGCLPFEDNFSITSGTCVLGQSRELGKLAGTTALDIVSDVMIIVLPTRILFELHATKKQKAGLVAVFALGWVVIVIALVRAIHASLAGRNHLRAIDYLWLWIWSQVECVAAVSVACLPPIWAGYKKKKQTVQPATLITI
;
A
#
# COMPACT_ATOMS: atom_id res chain seq x y z
N MET A 1 38.21 13.22 -5.15
CA MET A 1 39.25 12.74 -4.21
C MET A 1 38.83 13.16 -2.80
N HIS A 2 39.04 12.27 -1.82
CA HIS A 2 38.39 12.16 -0.49
C HIS A 2 36.97 11.58 -0.46
N PRO A 3 36.84 10.24 -0.46
CA PRO A 3 35.66 9.57 0.08
C PRO A 3 35.79 9.45 1.60
N TRP A 4 34.74 9.85 2.29
CA TRP A 4 34.54 9.73 3.73
C TRP A 4 34.75 8.29 4.24
N PRO A 5 35.73 8.03 5.14
CA PRO A 5 35.89 6.75 5.83
C PRO A 5 35.57 6.81 7.34
N LEU A 6 35.05 7.93 7.86
CA LEU A 6 35.04 8.17 9.31
C LEU A 6 33.93 7.42 10.08
N GLU A 7 32.78 7.10 9.49
CA GLU A 7 31.70 6.42 10.23
C GLU A 7 31.98 4.94 10.52
N HIS A 8 32.68 4.24 9.60
CA HIS A 8 33.12 2.86 9.85
C HIS A 8 34.21 2.80 10.94
N LEU A 9 35.11 3.79 10.98
CA LEU A 9 36.14 3.91 12.02
C LEU A 9 35.52 4.22 13.39
N TYR A 10 34.46 5.02 13.47
CA TYR A 10 33.75 5.28 14.73
C TYR A 10 32.94 4.08 15.23
N ALA A 11 32.29 3.34 14.33
CA ALA A 11 31.59 2.10 14.68
C ALA A 11 32.58 1.02 15.15
N GLN A 12 33.73 0.86 14.47
CA GLN A 12 34.79 -0.05 14.90
C GLN A 12 35.42 0.36 16.23
N LYS A 13 35.63 1.67 16.49
CA LYS A 13 36.14 2.14 17.80
C LYS A 13 35.19 1.83 18.95
N ARG A 14 33.87 1.87 18.70
CA ARG A 14 32.83 1.59 19.69
C ARG A 14 32.66 0.09 19.95
N ILE A 15 32.85 -0.73 18.93
CA ILE A 15 32.93 -2.20 19.07
C ILE A 15 34.18 -2.57 19.86
N ARG A 16 35.32 -1.92 19.58
CA ARG A 16 36.59 -2.13 20.29
C ARG A 16 36.50 -1.78 21.78
N SER A 17 35.87 -0.66 22.15
CA SER A 17 35.73 -0.30 23.58
C SER A 17 34.73 -1.19 24.32
N ASN A 18 33.67 -1.64 23.66
CA ASN A 18 32.68 -2.52 24.31
C ASN A 18 33.18 -3.98 24.44
N ALA A 19 34.10 -4.42 23.58
CA ALA A 19 34.71 -5.75 23.65
C ALA A 19 35.80 -5.82 24.74
N GLU A 20 36.55 -4.73 24.96
CA GLU A 20 37.55 -4.64 26.05
C GLU A 20 36.91 -4.70 27.45
N ASP A 21 35.64 -4.31 27.60
CA ASP A 21 34.91 -4.30 28.88
C ASP A 21 34.25 -5.65 29.26
N GLN A 22 34.29 -6.68 28.39
CA GLN A 22 33.58 -7.97 28.59
C GLN A 22 34.49 -9.21 28.70
N TYR A 23 35.81 -9.04 28.85
CA TYR A 23 36.74 -10.18 28.89
C TYR A 23 36.70 -10.94 30.22
N HIS A 24 36.23 -12.20 30.20
CA HIS A 24 36.41 -13.18 31.27
C HIS A 24 37.52 -14.18 30.88
N PRO A 25 38.43 -14.59 31.81
CA PRO A 25 39.65 -15.32 31.45
C PRO A 25 39.50 -16.79 31.00
N ASP A 26 38.27 -17.32 30.88
CA ASP A 26 38.01 -18.76 30.71
C ASP A 26 37.50 -19.16 29.30
N ASP A 27 37.49 -18.25 28.33
CA ASP A 27 37.02 -18.57 26.97
C ASP A 27 38.08 -19.38 26.20
N GLY A 28 37.73 -20.64 25.90
CA GLY A 28 38.60 -21.65 25.28
C GLY A 28 39.08 -21.36 23.85
N PRO A 29 39.68 -22.36 23.16
CA PRO A 29 40.42 -22.18 21.89
C PRO A 29 39.63 -21.59 20.71
N GLN A 30 38.30 -21.48 20.80
CA GLN A 30 37.44 -20.82 19.81
C GLN A 30 37.53 -19.27 19.86
N ALA A 31 37.79 -18.67 21.02
CA ALA A 31 37.98 -17.22 21.14
C ALA A 31 39.27 -16.75 20.45
N LEU A 32 40.31 -17.58 20.49
CA LEU A 32 41.59 -17.35 19.82
C LEU A 32 41.50 -17.48 18.28
N GLU A 33 40.54 -18.22 17.74
CA GLU A 33 40.26 -18.24 16.29
C GLU A 33 39.48 -17.00 15.85
N LEU A 34 38.53 -16.51 16.67
CA LEU A 34 37.80 -15.26 16.43
C LEU A 34 38.72 -14.03 16.46
N GLU A 35 39.66 -13.96 17.41
CA GLU A 35 40.71 -12.93 17.46
C GLU A 35 41.60 -12.97 16.21
N ARG A 36 41.95 -14.16 15.71
CA ARG A 36 42.76 -14.32 14.49
C ARG A 36 42.01 -13.88 13.23
N VAL A 37 40.69 -14.05 13.21
CA VAL A 37 39.81 -13.59 12.14
C VAL A 37 39.64 -12.06 12.17
N GLU A 38 39.57 -11.43 13.35
CA GLU A 38 39.49 -9.97 13.50
C GLU A 38 40.77 -9.21 13.09
N GLN A 39 41.94 -9.84 13.16
CA GLN A 39 43.23 -9.21 12.89
C GLN A 39 43.62 -9.04 11.41
N THR A 40 42.82 -9.55 10.46
CA THR A 40 43.10 -9.37 9.03
C THR A 40 42.53 -8.03 8.52
N PRO A 41 43.33 -7.16 7.86
CA PRO A 41 42.83 -5.90 7.34
C PRO A 41 41.73 -6.17 6.32
N PHE A 42 40.55 -5.58 6.55
CA PHE A 42 39.37 -5.74 5.69
C PHE A 42 39.68 -5.20 4.29
N TYR A 43 40.03 -6.09 3.35
CA TYR A 43 40.11 -5.72 1.95
C TYR A 43 38.68 -5.43 1.49
N THR A 44 38.40 -4.19 1.09
CA THR A 44 37.07 -3.88 0.57
C THR A 44 36.85 -4.71 -0.70
N PRO A 45 35.90 -5.66 -0.71
CA PRO A 45 35.82 -6.63 -1.80
C PRO A 45 35.48 -5.88 -3.10
N VAL A 46 36.30 -6.09 -4.12
CA VAL A 46 36.17 -5.40 -5.41
C VAL A 46 35.02 -6.04 -6.18
N TYR A 47 33.88 -5.35 -6.19
CA TYR A 47 32.68 -5.83 -6.88
C TYR A 47 32.80 -5.70 -8.40
N SER A 48 32.17 -6.63 -9.12
CA SER A 48 32.07 -6.56 -10.58
C SER A 48 31.07 -5.49 -11.00
N ARG A 49 31.57 -4.31 -11.40
CA ARG A 49 30.74 -3.20 -11.89
C ARG A 49 29.80 -3.63 -13.01
N LYS A 50 30.30 -4.44 -13.96
CA LYS A 50 29.50 -4.90 -15.11
C LYS A 50 28.36 -5.80 -14.66
N TYR A 51 28.66 -6.82 -13.86
CA TYR A 51 27.65 -7.80 -13.43
C TYR A 51 26.56 -7.18 -12.55
N VAL A 52 26.95 -6.37 -11.55
CA VAL A 52 25.99 -5.69 -10.67
C VAL A 52 25.14 -4.69 -11.46
N SER A 53 25.73 -3.93 -12.39
CA SER A 53 24.96 -3.00 -13.22
C SER A 53 23.97 -3.73 -14.12
N THR A 54 24.35 -4.87 -14.72
CA THR A 54 23.42 -5.69 -15.51
C THR A 54 22.27 -6.22 -14.67
N CYS A 55 22.53 -6.70 -13.45
CA CYS A 55 21.47 -7.16 -12.55
C CYS A 55 20.52 -6.03 -12.16
N VAL A 56 21.06 -4.86 -11.79
CA VAL A 56 20.26 -3.69 -11.39
C VAL A 56 19.46 -3.15 -12.57
N LEU A 57 20.04 -3.03 -13.76
CA LEU A 57 19.34 -2.58 -14.96
C LEU A 57 18.21 -3.54 -15.36
N SER A 58 18.47 -4.86 -15.27
CA SER A 58 17.46 -5.88 -15.56
C SER A 58 16.31 -5.85 -14.56
N ALA A 59 16.61 -5.74 -13.26
CA ALA A 59 15.60 -5.59 -12.23
C ALA A 59 14.82 -4.27 -12.38
N SER A 60 15.48 -3.19 -12.81
CA SER A 60 14.85 -1.89 -13.00
C SER A 60 13.79 -1.87 -14.11
N ILE A 61 13.70 -2.90 -14.97
CA ILE A 61 12.61 -3.05 -15.95
C ILE A 61 11.25 -3.10 -15.23
N GLY A 62 11.17 -3.63 -14.01
CA GLY A 62 9.95 -3.56 -13.19
C GLY A 62 9.50 -2.13 -12.91
N GLY A 63 10.46 -1.22 -12.72
CA GLY A 63 10.21 0.22 -12.60
C GLY A 63 9.70 0.81 -13.93
N LEU A 64 10.30 0.40 -15.05
CA LEU A 64 9.86 0.81 -16.38
C LEU A 64 8.40 0.42 -16.64
N LEU A 65 7.98 -0.79 -16.24
CA LEU A 65 6.59 -1.25 -16.36
C LEU A 65 5.62 -0.36 -15.58
N PHE A 66 5.95 -0.03 -14.33
CA PHE A 66 5.15 0.89 -13.51
C PHE A 66 5.03 2.28 -14.16
N GLY A 67 6.15 2.80 -14.66
CA GLY A 67 6.20 4.08 -15.36
C GLY A 67 5.39 4.09 -16.65
N TYR A 68 5.54 3.04 -17.46
CA TYR A 68 4.86 2.89 -18.73
C TYR A 68 3.34 2.87 -18.55
N ASP A 69 2.85 2.09 -17.59
CA ASP A 69 1.43 2.04 -17.27
C ASP A 69 0.85 3.41 -16.90
N THR A 70 1.59 4.15 -16.07
CA THR A 70 1.21 5.49 -15.61
C THR A 70 1.05 6.46 -16.78
N GLY A 71 1.94 6.41 -17.79
CA GLY A 71 1.85 7.28 -18.96
C GLY A 71 0.86 6.80 -20.03
N VAL A 72 0.70 5.48 -20.20
CA VAL A 72 -0.18 4.92 -21.24
C VAL A 72 -1.63 5.23 -20.96
N ILE A 73 -2.10 5.11 -19.71
CA ILE A 73 -3.49 5.41 -19.38
C ILE A 73 -3.83 6.88 -19.69
N SER A 74 -2.93 7.81 -19.39
CA SER A 74 -3.11 9.24 -19.68
C SER A 74 -3.31 9.49 -21.18
N SER A 75 -2.46 8.89 -22.02
CA SER A 75 -2.58 9.00 -23.47
C SER A 75 -3.82 8.27 -24.01
N ALA A 76 -4.12 7.08 -23.49
CA ALA A 76 -5.25 6.26 -23.91
C ALA A 76 -6.60 6.92 -23.60
N LEU A 77 -6.72 7.65 -22.48
CA LEU A 77 -7.95 8.36 -22.10
C LEU A 77 -8.38 9.43 -23.11
N VAL A 78 -7.45 9.96 -23.90
CA VAL A 78 -7.74 10.90 -25.00
C VAL A 78 -7.98 10.17 -26.32
N LEU A 79 -7.46 8.95 -26.47
CA LEU A 79 -7.54 8.16 -27.71
C LEU A 79 -8.72 7.18 -27.76
N PHE A 80 -9.32 6.80 -26.63
CA PHE A 80 -10.42 5.81 -26.60
C PHE A 80 -11.67 6.21 -27.38
N HIS A 81 -11.95 7.52 -27.53
CA HIS A 81 -13.14 8.06 -28.20
C HIS A 81 -14.42 7.25 -27.88
N SER A 82 -15.02 6.59 -28.87
CA SER A 82 -16.22 5.74 -28.73
C SER A 82 -15.91 4.22 -28.83
N ASP A 83 -14.64 3.83 -28.88
CA ASP A 83 -14.21 2.45 -29.21
C ASP A 83 -14.55 1.43 -28.12
N LEU A 84 -14.84 1.88 -26.89
CA LEU A 84 -15.24 1.05 -25.75
C LEU A 84 -16.77 0.91 -25.61
N GLY A 85 -17.50 1.18 -26.71
CA GLY A 85 -18.95 1.03 -26.83
C GLY A 85 -19.76 2.31 -26.60
N HIS A 86 -19.19 3.31 -25.95
CA HIS A 86 -19.72 4.67 -25.85
C HIS A 86 -18.61 5.68 -25.56
N PRO A 87 -18.80 6.98 -25.82
CA PRO A 87 -17.88 8.01 -25.34
C PRO A 87 -17.74 7.93 -23.81
N LEU A 88 -16.50 7.92 -23.33
CA LEU A 88 -16.19 7.79 -21.90
C LEU A 88 -16.66 9.00 -21.10
N ASP A 89 -17.50 8.76 -20.10
CA ASP A 89 -17.91 9.77 -19.13
C ASP A 89 -16.81 9.99 -18.09
N ASN A 90 -16.88 11.07 -17.30
CA ASN A 90 -15.88 11.36 -16.26
C ASN A 90 -15.79 10.23 -15.22
N SER A 91 -16.90 9.55 -14.93
CA SER A 91 -16.93 8.39 -14.06
C SER A 91 -16.12 7.21 -14.60
N ASP A 92 -16.13 6.99 -15.91
CA ASP A 92 -15.45 5.87 -16.53
C ASP A 92 -13.94 6.11 -16.54
N LYS A 93 -13.52 7.35 -16.86
CA LYS A 93 -12.10 7.76 -16.80
C LYS A 93 -11.53 7.58 -15.38
N GLN A 94 -12.29 7.98 -14.36
CA GLN A 94 -11.92 7.83 -12.95
C GLN A 94 -11.88 6.35 -12.53
N LEU A 95 -12.86 5.54 -12.95
CA LEU A 95 -12.91 4.11 -12.66
C LEU A 95 -11.70 3.39 -13.24
N LEU A 96 -11.40 3.58 -14.53
CA LEU A 96 -10.29 2.91 -15.21
C LEU A 96 -8.92 3.27 -14.61
N THR A 97 -8.75 4.53 -14.21
CA THR A 97 -7.51 5.00 -13.57
C THR A 97 -7.36 4.43 -12.16
N SER A 98 -8.43 4.43 -11.36
CA SER A 98 -8.39 3.99 -9.96
C SER A 98 -8.29 2.47 -9.78
N LEU A 99 -8.87 1.67 -10.69
CA LEU A 99 -8.80 0.20 -10.62
C LEU A 99 -7.37 -0.35 -10.67
N THR A 100 -6.45 0.39 -11.29
CA THR A 100 -5.02 0.00 -11.32
C THR A 100 -4.38 0.16 -9.95
N GLY A 101 -4.66 1.25 -9.25
CA GLY A 101 -4.22 1.45 -7.87
C GLY A 101 -4.80 0.40 -6.92
N GLY A 102 -6.07 0.04 -7.11
CA GLY A 102 -6.71 -1.07 -6.38
C GLY A 102 -6.04 -2.42 -6.64
N GLY A 103 -5.74 -2.72 -7.90
CA GLY A 103 -4.97 -3.92 -8.27
C GLY A 103 -3.56 -3.92 -7.68
N ALA A 104 -2.85 -2.79 -7.73
CA ALA A 104 -1.49 -2.65 -7.18
C ALA A 104 -1.45 -2.85 -5.67
N PHE A 105 -2.47 -2.37 -4.95
CA PHE A 105 -2.61 -2.65 -3.53
C PHE A 105 -2.75 -4.16 -3.26
N VAL A 106 -3.65 -4.84 -3.96
CA VAL A 106 -3.82 -6.30 -3.83
C VAL A 106 -2.56 -7.06 -4.24
N GLY A 107 -1.90 -6.64 -5.32
CA GLY A 107 -0.66 -7.24 -5.80
C GLY A 107 0.48 -7.11 -4.79
N ALA A 108 0.68 -5.93 -4.21
CA ALA A 108 1.73 -5.71 -3.21
C ALA A 108 1.51 -6.57 -1.96
N LEU A 109 0.24 -6.74 -1.54
CA LEU A 109 -0.13 -7.63 -0.45
C LEU A 109 0.21 -9.10 -0.76
N LEU A 110 -0.23 -9.61 -1.92
CA LEU A 110 0.06 -10.97 -2.33
C LEU A 110 1.58 -11.20 -2.49
N ALA A 111 2.31 -10.22 -3.01
CA ALA A 111 3.76 -10.28 -3.15
C ALA A 111 4.46 -10.40 -1.80
N ALA A 112 4.03 -9.65 -0.78
CA ALA A 112 4.59 -9.74 0.56
C ALA A 112 4.46 -11.15 1.15
N LEU A 113 3.33 -11.84 0.90
CA LEU A 113 3.11 -13.22 1.39
C LEU A 113 3.98 -14.25 0.68
N VAL A 114 4.23 -14.03 -0.60
CA VAL A 114 4.90 -15.00 -1.47
C VAL A 114 6.42 -14.81 -1.45
N THR A 115 6.92 -13.60 -1.17
CA THR A 115 8.35 -13.22 -1.25
C THR A 115 9.29 -14.11 -0.45
N ASP A 116 8.95 -14.46 0.79
CA ASP A 116 9.83 -15.30 1.62
C ASP A 116 9.67 -16.79 1.33
N ALA A 117 8.57 -17.20 0.69
CA ALA A 117 8.32 -18.59 0.32
C ALA A 117 9.08 -18.99 -0.96
N VAL A 118 8.97 -18.21 -2.04
CA VAL A 118 9.51 -18.57 -3.37
C VAL A 118 10.74 -17.79 -3.81
N GLY A 119 11.12 -16.73 -3.09
CA GLY A 119 12.29 -15.91 -3.42
C GLY A 119 11.97 -14.66 -4.24
N ARG A 120 12.93 -13.73 -4.31
CA ARG A 120 12.71 -12.39 -4.88
C ARG A 120 12.59 -12.48 -6.39
N LYS A 121 13.40 -13.31 -7.04
CA LYS A 121 13.40 -13.52 -8.50
C LYS A 121 12.07 -14.07 -9.01
N MET A 122 11.48 -15.04 -8.30
CA MET A 122 10.22 -15.65 -8.72
C MET A 122 9.04 -14.70 -8.56
N VAL A 123 9.04 -13.85 -7.53
CA VAL A 123 8.01 -12.82 -7.33
C VAL A 123 8.02 -11.77 -8.44
N ILE A 124 9.21 -11.37 -8.93
CA ILE A 124 9.34 -10.55 -10.15
C ILE A 124 8.67 -11.27 -11.34
N GLY A 125 8.91 -12.57 -11.52
CA GLY A 125 8.29 -13.34 -12.61
C GLY A 125 6.77 -13.38 -12.56
N ILE A 126 6.22 -13.58 -11.37
CA ILE A 126 4.77 -13.56 -11.15
C ILE A 126 4.20 -12.19 -11.51
N GLY A 127 4.87 -11.10 -11.12
CA GLY A 127 4.50 -9.73 -11.49
C GLY A 127 4.45 -9.52 -13.00
N CYS A 128 5.50 -9.91 -13.72
CA CYS A 128 5.59 -9.84 -15.17
C CYS A 128 4.47 -10.64 -15.88
N ILE A 129 4.11 -11.83 -15.38
CA ILE A 129 3.02 -12.64 -15.93
C ILE A 129 1.69 -11.90 -15.81
N TRP A 130 1.36 -11.41 -14.61
CA TRP A 130 0.14 -10.64 -14.37
C TRP A 130 0.08 -9.38 -15.26
N PHE A 131 1.19 -8.65 -15.37
CA PHE A 131 1.28 -7.47 -16.23
C PHE A 131 1.04 -7.81 -17.71
N THR A 132 1.66 -8.89 -18.19
CA THR A 132 1.53 -9.35 -19.59
C THR A 132 0.09 -9.76 -19.91
N VAL A 133 -0.53 -10.57 -19.05
CA VAL A 133 -1.94 -10.98 -19.20
C VAL A 133 -2.85 -9.76 -19.22
N GLY A 134 -2.66 -8.85 -18.27
CA GLY A 134 -3.45 -7.62 -18.20
C GLY A 134 -3.29 -6.74 -19.45
N SER A 135 -2.07 -6.63 -19.99
CA SER A 135 -1.77 -5.85 -21.19
C SER A 135 -2.45 -6.42 -22.43
N VAL A 136 -2.46 -7.76 -22.60
CA VAL A 136 -3.14 -8.43 -23.71
C VAL A 136 -4.66 -8.28 -23.61
N VAL A 137 -5.22 -8.42 -22.40
CA VAL A 137 -6.66 -8.20 -22.18
C VAL A 137 -7.04 -6.74 -22.43
N ALA A 138 -6.19 -5.78 -22.05
CA ALA A 138 -6.42 -4.35 -22.31
C ALA A 138 -6.41 -4.06 -23.82
N ALA A 139 -5.44 -4.61 -24.57
CA ALA A 139 -5.33 -4.43 -26.02
C ALA A 139 -6.53 -5.01 -26.78
N THR A 140 -7.14 -6.07 -26.26
CA THR A 140 -8.31 -6.76 -26.85
C THR A 140 -9.64 -6.26 -26.30
N ALA A 141 -9.66 -5.21 -25.47
CA ALA A 141 -10.90 -4.74 -24.85
C ALA A 141 -11.87 -4.12 -25.88
N TYR A 142 -13.18 -4.38 -25.71
CA TYR A 142 -14.26 -3.77 -26.49
C TYR A 142 -15.33 -3.11 -25.61
N SER A 143 -15.13 -3.13 -24.28
CA SER A 143 -16.05 -2.55 -23.30
C SER A 143 -15.28 -1.93 -22.14
N VAL A 144 -15.88 -0.91 -21.51
CA VAL A 144 -15.32 -0.25 -20.32
C VAL A 144 -15.09 -1.25 -19.18
N LEU A 145 -15.97 -2.25 -19.03
CA LEU A 145 -15.83 -3.30 -18.01
C LEU A 145 -14.60 -4.18 -18.27
N LEU A 146 -14.42 -4.65 -19.51
CA LEU A 146 -13.28 -5.50 -19.87
C LEU A 146 -11.96 -4.73 -19.71
N MET A 147 -11.94 -3.45 -20.09
CA MET A 147 -10.82 -2.56 -19.83
C MET A 147 -10.58 -2.41 -18.31
N GLY A 148 -11.62 -2.22 -17.50
CA GLY A 148 -11.50 -2.14 -16.04
C GLY A 148 -10.89 -3.39 -15.41
N ILE A 149 -11.31 -4.59 -15.85
CA ILE A 149 -10.73 -5.87 -15.43
C ILE A 149 -9.25 -5.93 -15.83
N ALA A 150 -8.93 -5.56 -17.07
CA ALA A 150 -7.55 -5.51 -17.54
C ALA A 150 -6.67 -4.57 -16.68
N ARG A 151 -7.17 -3.37 -16.36
CA ARG A 151 -6.50 -2.40 -15.49
C ARG A 151 -6.24 -2.95 -14.08
N PHE A 152 -7.20 -3.69 -13.52
CA PHE A 152 -7.02 -4.34 -12.22
C PHE A 152 -5.91 -5.41 -12.28
N ILE A 153 -5.91 -6.25 -13.32
CA ILE A 153 -4.90 -7.31 -13.55
C ILE A 153 -3.50 -6.71 -13.75
N ILE A 154 -3.38 -5.64 -14.56
CA ILE A 154 -2.11 -4.90 -14.72
C ILE A 154 -1.66 -4.34 -13.37
N GLY A 155 -2.59 -3.76 -12.61
CA GLY A 155 -2.34 -3.26 -11.26
C GLY A 155 -1.72 -4.33 -10.37
N VAL A 156 -2.27 -5.54 -10.34
CA VAL A 156 -1.71 -6.67 -9.55
C VAL A 156 -0.25 -6.90 -9.93
N GLY A 157 0.08 -6.95 -11.23
CA GLY A 157 1.47 -7.10 -11.68
C GLY A 157 2.40 -5.99 -11.19
N ILE A 158 1.96 -4.74 -11.29
CA ILE A 158 2.69 -3.57 -10.78
C ILE A 158 2.90 -3.66 -9.26
N GLY A 159 1.90 -4.13 -8.51
CA GLY A 159 2.00 -4.31 -7.06
C GLY A 159 3.11 -5.27 -6.66
N PHE A 160 3.26 -6.38 -7.39
CA PHE A 160 4.36 -7.31 -7.20
C PHE A 160 5.72 -6.65 -7.48
N GLU A 161 5.88 -6.02 -8.64
CA GLU A 161 7.13 -5.38 -9.07
C GLU A 161 7.58 -4.26 -8.13
N THR A 162 6.66 -3.37 -7.73
CA THR A 162 6.97 -2.20 -6.88
C THR A 162 7.39 -2.58 -5.46
N MET A 163 6.88 -3.70 -4.95
CA MET A 163 7.27 -4.22 -3.63
C MET A 163 8.63 -4.93 -3.67
N ILE A 164 8.86 -5.78 -4.66
CA ILE A 164 10.02 -6.68 -4.66
C ILE A 164 11.28 -6.07 -5.29
N THR A 165 11.14 -5.24 -6.31
CA THR A 165 12.28 -4.75 -7.11
C THR A 165 13.26 -3.90 -6.28
N PRO A 166 12.81 -2.93 -5.46
CA PRO A 166 13.72 -2.16 -4.61
C PRO A 166 14.44 -3.04 -3.58
N VAL A 167 13.77 -4.08 -3.06
CA VAL A 167 14.36 -5.04 -2.12
C VAL A 167 15.44 -5.86 -2.80
N TYR A 168 15.15 -6.38 -3.99
CA TYR A 168 16.11 -7.14 -4.80
C TYR A 168 17.38 -6.31 -5.11
N ILE A 169 17.19 -5.06 -5.56
CA ILE A 169 18.30 -4.13 -5.82
C ILE A 169 19.08 -3.85 -4.53
N ALA A 170 18.41 -3.61 -3.40
CA ALA A 170 19.07 -3.28 -2.14
C ALA A 170 19.89 -4.44 -1.55
N GLU A 171 19.45 -5.68 -1.77
CA GLU A 171 20.12 -6.91 -1.32
C GLU A 171 21.35 -7.26 -2.18
N LEU A 172 21.36 -6.86 -3.46
CA LEU A 172 22.52 -7.04 -4.35
C LEU A 172 23.50 -5.86 -4.32
N ALA A 173 23.02 -4.66 -4.02
CA ALA A 173 23.81 -3.45 -4.08
C ALA A 173 24.88 -3.40 -2.98
N PRO A 174 26.13 -3.02 -3.30
CA PRO A 174 27.12 -2.64 -2.31
C PRO A 174 26.60 -1.50 -1.43
N SER A 175 26.91 -1.53 -0.14
CA SER A 175 26.40 -0.57 0.86
C SER A 175 26.62 0.90 0.47
N SER A 176 27.77 1.23 -0.15
CA SER A 176 28.12 2.59 -0.57
C SER A 176 27.36 3.11 -1.79
N LEU A 177 26.82 2.21 -2.62
CA LEU A 177 26.15 2.56 -3.89
C LEU A 177 24.66 2.24 -3.90
N ARG A 178 24.13 1.65 -2.82
CA ARG A 178 22.73 1.25 -2.70
C ARG A 178 21.76 2.35 -3.08
N GLY A 179 21.94 3.57 -2.54
CA GLY A 179 21.07 4.70 -2.86
C GLY A 179 21.10 5.07 -4.36
N ARG A 180 22.26 5.00 -5.02
CA ARG A 180 22.38 5.25 -6.47
C ARG A 180 21.69 4.15 -7.28
N MET A 181 21.85 2.89 -6.88
CA MET A 181 21.22 1.75 -7.55
C MET A 181 19.70 1.76 -7.41
N ILE A 182 19.16 2.15 -6.24
CA ILE A 182 17.72 2.37 -6.07
C ILE A 182 17.24 3.57 -6.92
N THR A 183 18.06 4.60 -7.10
CA THR A 183 17.71 5.73 -7.98
C THR A 183 17.64 5.31 -9.45
N VAL A 184 18.38 4.28 -9.88
CA VAL A 184 18.26 3.69 -11.23
C VAL A 184 16.87 3.08 -11.45
N TYR A 185 16.27 2.47 -10.42
CA TYR A 185 14.88 2.01 -10.48
C TYR A 185 13.91 3.19 -10.70
N SER A 186 14.05 4.28 -9.94
CA SER A 186 13.23 5.48 -10.15
C SER A 186 13.42 6.11 -11.53
N MET A 187 14.65 6.08 -12.06
CA MET A 187 14.95 6.53 -13.42
C MET A 187 14.25 5.65 -14.46
N ALA A 188 14.18 4.34 -14.24
CA ALA A 188 13.43 3.45 -15.11
C ALA A 188 11.92 3.75 -15.07
N VAL A 189 11.36 4.11 -13.90
CA VAL A 189 9.97 4.58 -13.77
C VAL A 189 9.73 5.83 -14.63
N THR A 190 10.57 6.86 -14.50
CA THR A 190 10.36 8.10 -15.26
C THR A 190 10.66 7.92 -16.76
N GLY A 191 11.57 7.02 -17.10
CA GLY A 191 11.83 6.60 -18.48
C GLY A 191 10.65 5.85 -19.10
N GLY A 192 10.01 4.95 -18.35
CA GLY A 192 8.79 4.27 -18.76
C GLY A 192 7.65 5.24 -19.06
N GLN A 193 7.46 6.26 -18.21
CA GLN A 193 6.48 7.32 -18.45
C GLN A 193 6.77 8.07 -19.75
N ALA A 194 8.02 8.46 -19.98
CA ALA A 194 8.42 9.17 -21.20
C ALA A 194 8.19 8.31 -22.45
N LEU A 195 8.53 7.02 -22.42
CA LEU A 195 8.27 6.08 -23.51
C LEU A 195 6.77 5.91 -23.78
N ALA A 196 5.95 5.84 -22.73
CA ALA A 196 4.51 5.73 -22.88
C ALA A 196 3.89 6.97 -23.55
N TYR A 197 4.32 8.17 -23.18
CA TYR A 197 3.87 9.41 -23.82
C TYR A 197 4.42 9.59 -25.24
N ALA A 198 5.64 9.11 -25.50
CA ALA A 198 6.21 9.08 -26.84
C ALA A 198 5.40 8.15 -27.75
N GLY A 199 5.05 6.96 -27.25
CA GLY A 199 4.11 6.06 -27.90
C GLY A 199 2.75 6.73 -28.11
N GLY A 200 2.18 7.36 -27.07
CA GLY A 200 0.89 8.06 -27.16
C GLY A 200 0.88 9.19 -28.21
N THR A 201 2.02 9.82 -28.46
CA THR A 201 2.19 10.82 -29.51
C THR A 201 2.39 10.17 -30.88
N ALA A 202 3.16 9.08 -30.99
CA ALA A 202 3.38 8.39 -32.26
C ALA A 202 2.11 7.71 -32.79
N PHE A 203 1.31 7.13 -31.90
CA PHE A 203 0.07 6.43 -32.24
C PHE A 203 -1.17 7.32 -32.18
N SER A 204 -1.04 8.64 -32.02
CA SER A 204 -2.19 9.55 -31.93
C SER A 204 -2.98 9.67 -33.24
N HIS A 205 -2.30 9.48 -34.38
CA HIS A 205 -2.90 9.56 -35.72
C HIS A 205 -3.23 8.19 -36.32
N VAL A 206 -2.97 7.11 -35.58
CA VAL A 206 -3.24 5.73 -36.03
C VAL A 206 -4.60 5.30 -35.51
N GLU A 207 -5.45 4.77 -36.38
CA GLU A 207 -6.72 4.18 -35.97
C GLU A 207 -6.49 3.03 -34.97
N LEU A 208 -7.24 3.04 -33.86
CA LEU A 208 -7.08 2.10 -32.75
C LEU A 208 -5.66 2.11 -32.13
N GLY A 209 -4.92 3.22 -32.26
CA GLY A 209 -3.56 3.40 -31.75
C GLY A 209 -3.40 3.02 -30.27
N TRP A 210 -4.42 3.24 -29.45
CA TRP A 210 -4.43 2.89 -28.03
C TRP A 210 -4.28 1.39 -27.76
N ARG A 211 -4.76 0.50 -28.65
CA ARG A 211 -4.60 -0.95 -28.50
C ARG A 211 -3.13 -1.35 -28.60
N TYR A 212 -2.42 -0.75 -29.55
CA TYR A 212 -0.99 -0.96 -29.71
C TYR A 212 -0.20 -0.43 -28.51
N LEU A 213 -0.61 0.68 -27.90
CA LEU A 213 0.03 1.19 -26.66
C LEU A 213 -0.01 0.16 -25.53
N PHE A 214 -1.16 -0.47 -25.29
CA PHE A 214 -1.26 -1.53 -24.27
C PHE A 214 -0.51 -2.79 -24.69
N ALA A 215 -0.58 -3.20 -25.96
CA ALA A 215 0.14 -4.38 -26.45
C ALA A 215 1.67 -4.23 -26.35
N ILE A 216 2.21 -3.07 -26.70
CA ILE A 216 3.65 -2.74 -26.58
C ILE A 216 4.08 -2.77 -25.11
N GLY A 217 3.19 -2.47 -24.17
CA GLY A 217 3.45 -2.59 -22.73
C GLY A 217 3.81 -4.00 -22.27
N ALA A 218 3.39 -5.05 -22.98
CA ALA A 218 3.78 -6.42 -22.68
C ALA A 218 5.26 -6.70 -23.01
N ILE A 219 5.88 -5.95 -23.93
CA ILE A 219 7.23 -6.22 -24.43
C ILE A 219 8.28 -6.12 -23.32
N PRO A 220 8.34 -5.05 -22.49
CA PRO A 220 9.30 -4.99 -21.39
C PRO A 220 9.10 -6.09 -20.35
N ALA A 221 7.86 -6.51 -20.08
CA ALA A 221 7.58 -7.59 -19.13
C ALA A 221 8.10 -8.94 -19.63
N LEU A 222 7.87 -9.24 -20.91
CA LEU A 222 8.42 -10.43 -21.56
C LEU A 222 9.95 -10.38 -21.63
N ALA A 223 10.53 -9.21 -21.92
CA ALA A 223 11.97 -9.01 -21.92
C ALA A 223 12.59 -9.24 -20.53
N GLN A 224 11.92 -8.79 -19.46
CA GLN A 224 12.36 -9.01 -18.09
C GLN A 224 12.38 -10.51 -17.76
N VAL A 225 11.33 -11.26 -18.12
CA VAL A 225 11.29 -12.73 -17.96
C VAL A 225 12.37 -13.42 -18.78
N ALA A 226 12.61 -12.98 -20.02
CA ALA A 226 13.68 -13.52 -20.87
C ALA A 226 15.08 -13.29 -20.30
N LEU A 227 15.27 -12.23 -19.50
CA LEU A 227 16.52 -11.92 -18.82
C LEU A 227 16.73 -12.70 -17.52
N PHE A 228 15.79 -13.56 -17.09
CA PHE A 228 15.94 -14.36 -15.87
C PHE A 228 17.19 -15.25 -15.83
N PRO A 229 17.67 -15.86 -16.92
CA PRO A 229 18.91 -16.62 -16.89
C PRO A 229 20.15 -15.76 -16.56
N VAL A 230 20.07 -14.44 -16.77
CA VAL A 230 21.21 -13.51 -16.65
C VAL A 230 21.47 -13.09 -15.21
N TYR A 231 20.47 -13.10 -14.32
CA TYR A 231 20.63 -12.62 -12.94
C TYR A 231 20.24 -13.67 -11.87
N PRO A 232 20.99 -13.72 -10.75
CA PRO A 232 20.83 -14.74 -9.72
C PRO A 232 19.74 -14.35 -8.71
N GLU A 233 19.39 -15.28 -7.84
CA GLU A 233 18.62 -14.97 -6.63
C GLU A 233 19.51 -14.27 -5.59
N THR A 234 18.92 -13.52 -4.66
CA THR A 234 19.72 -12.74 -3.70
C THR A 234 20.48 -13.65 -2.72
N PRO A 235 21.77 -13.34 -2.41
CA PRO A 235 22.54 -14.12 -1.44
C PRO A 235 21.86 -14.21 -0.07
N ARG A 236 21.16 -13.14 0.32
CA ARG A 236 20.41 -13.05 1.58
C ARG A 236 19.27 -14.08 1.62
N TYR A 237 18.48 -14.21 0.56
CA TYR A 237 17.42 -15.20 0.48
C TYR A 237 17.96 -16.64 0.49
N LEU A 238 19.04 -16.90 -0.24
CA LEU A 238 19.66 -18.23 -0.28
C LEU A 238 20.17 -18.66 1.10
N ILE A 239 20.81 -17.76 1.85
CA ILE A 239 21.25 -18.03 3.23
C ILE A 239 20.04 -18.22 4.16
N TYR A 240 18.99 -17.41 4.01
CA TYR A 240 17.76 -17.55 4.78
C TYR A 240 17.09 -18.92 4.60
N ARG A 241 17.14 -19.49 3.40
CA ARG A 241 16.62 -20.84 3.08
C ARG A 241 17.61 -21.97 3.40
N GLY A 242 18.74 -21.67 4.04
CA GLY A 242 19.77 -22.65 4.38
C GLY A 242 20.63 -23.13 3.19
N ARG A 243 20.47 -22.54 2.01
CA ARG A 243 21.26 -22.86 0.80
C ARG A 243 22.57 -22.07 0.76
N ILE A 244 23.47 -22.40 1.69
CA ILE A 244 24.75 -21.70 1.85
C ILE A 244 25.69 -21.93 0.65
N GLY A 245 25.66 -23.11 0.04
CA GLY A 245 26.49 -23.40 -1.15
C GLY A 245 26.15 -22.48 -2.33
N ASP A 246 24.86 -22.35 -2.64
CA ASP A 246 24.37 -21.48 -3.72
C ASP A 246 24.69 -20.00 -3.45
N SER A 247 24.60 -19.56 -2.18
CA SER A 247 24.89 -18.16 -1.84
C SER A 247 26.36 -17.81 -2.06
N VAL A 248 27.30 -18.74 -1.78
CA VAL A 248 28.73 -18.55 -2.04
C VAL A 248 29.01 -18.41 -3.53
N ILE A 249 28.33 -19.20 -4.38
CA ILE A 249 28.45 -19.09 -5.85
C ILE A 249 27.98 -17.70 -6.33
N VAL A 250 26.84 -17.23 -5.83
CA VAL A 250 26.33 -15.89 -6.19
C VAL A 250 27.26 -14.77 -5.69
N LEU A 251 27.79 -14.89 -4.46
CA LEU A 251 28.76 -13.94 -3.92
C LEU A 251 30.07 -13.94 -4.71
N GLN A 252 30.55 -15.10 -5.19
CA GLN A 252 31.70 -15.19 -6.10
C GLN A 252 31.45 -14.46 -7.43
N GLN A 253 30.23 -14.56 -7.98
CA GLN A 253 29.87 -13.84 -9.20
C GLN A 253 29.79 -12.32 -8.98
N LEU A 254 29.32 -11.88 -7.81
CA LEU A 254 29.27 -10.46 -7.43
C LEU A 254 30.67 -9.88 -7.17
N TYR A 255 31.56 -10.68 -6.58
CA TYR A 255 32.91 -10.30 -6.15
C TYR A 255 33.98 -11.25 -6.74
N PRO A 256 34.19 -11.24 -8.07
CA PRO A 256 35.05 -12.23 -8.74
C PRO A 256 36.54 -12.10 -8.40
N GLN A 257 36.98 -10.94 -7.90
CA GLN A 257 38.37 -10.70 -7.52
C GLN A 257 38.65 -10.91 -6.03
N SER A 258 37.64 -11.27 -5.24
CA SER A 258 37.81 -11.53 -3.82
C SER A 258 38.27 -12.97 -3.57
N PRO A 259 39.23 -13.20 -2.67
CA PRO A 259 39.65 -14.55 -2.33
C PRO A 259 38.49 -15.33 -1.69
N PRO A 260 38.47 -16.67 -1.82
CA PRO A 260 37.39 -17.50 -1.27
C PRO A 260 37.14 -17.31 0.23
N SER A 261 38.18 -16.98 0.99
CA SER A 261 38.12 -16.66 2.43
C SER A 261 37.24 -15.44 2.72
N ASP A 262 37.36 -14.38 1.92
CA ASP A 262 36.62 -13.13 2.11
C ASP A 262 35.14 -13.30 1.76
N ILE A 263 34.85 -14.13 0.76
CA ILE A 263 33.48 -14.47 0.36
C ILE A 263 32.80 -15.32 1.41
N GLN A 264 33.50 -16.30 1.99
CA GLN A 264 32.97 -17.08 3.11
C GLN A 264 32.70 -16.19 4.32
N ARG A 265 33.61 -15.25 4.63
CA ARG A 265 33.41 -14.28 5.72
C ARG A 265 32.24 -13.34 5.45
N LEU A 266 32.06 -12.87 4.21
CA LEU A 266 30.89 -12.06 3.83
C LEU A 266 29.59 -12.86 3.96
N GLY A 267 29.60 -14.13 3.57
CA GLY A 267 28.48 -15.05 3.78
C GLY A 267 28.18 -15.27 5.26
N GLN A 268 29.21 -15.36 6.12
CA GLN A 268 29.07 -15.42 7.57
C GLN A 268 28.48 -14.12 8.14
N ILE A 269 28.95 -12.94 7.71
CA ILE A 269 28.38 -11.64 8.15
C ILE A 269 26.90 -11.56 7.77
N ILE A 270 26.53 -11.94 6.54
CA ILE A 270 25.12 -11.94 6.11
C ILE A 270 24.33 -12.96 6.93
N ARG A 271 24.91 -14.13 7.23
CA ARG A 271 24.28 -15.15 8.07
C ARG A 271 24.13 -14.67 9.50
N GLU A 272 25.08 -13.92 10.05
CA GLU A 272 25.00 -13.29 11.35
C GLU A 272 23.97 -12.16 11.34
N ASP A 273 23.87 -11.36 10.29
CA ASP A 273 22.82 -10.34 10.16
C ASP A 273 21.43 -10.98 10.02
N ILE A 274 21.32 -12.11 9.32
CA ILE A 274 20.08 -12.89 9.22
C ILE A 274 19.78 -13.55 10.55
N SER A 275 20.75 -14.24 11.17
CA SER A 275 20.57 -14.90 12.45
C SER A 275 20.27 -13.88 13.52
N ARG A 276 20.86 -12.68 13.50
CA ARG A 276 20.44 -11.52 14.28
C ARG A 276 19.03 -11.12 13.91
N SER A 277 18.64 -10.93 12.65
CA SER A 277 17.24 -10.58 12.34
C SER A 277 16.22 -11.67 12.74
N VAL A 278 16.64 -12.93 12.84
CA VAL A 278 15.82 -14.10 13.20
C VAL A 278 15.90 -14.42 14.71
N SER A 279 17.01 -14.11 15.39
CA SER A 279 17.24 -14.28 16.83
C SER A 279 16.90 -13.02 17.62
N PHE A 280 16.81 -11.86 16.96
CA PHE A 280 16.17 -10.65 17.48
C PHE A 280 14.65 -10.82 17.56
N ASP A 281 14.12 -11.95 17.10
CA ASP A 281 12.78 -12.44 17.41
C ASP A 281 12.71 -13.09 18.81
N GLN A 282 13.81 -13.08 19.59
CA GLN A 282 13.81 -13.35 21.02
C GLN A 282 13.64 -12.05 21.83
N GLY A 283 12.40 -11.78 22.23
CA GLY A 283 12.08 -11.03 23.45
C GLY A 283 11.32 -9.70 23.31
N ALA A 284 10.24 -9.62 24.13
CA ALA A 284 9.41 -8.44 24.40
C ALA A 284 10.20 -7.17 24.68
N HIS A 285 11.31 -7.42 25.37
CA HIS A 285 12.18 -6.44 25.97
C HIS A 285 12.88 -5.57 24.92
N ARG A 286 13.15 -6.10 23.72
CA ARG A 286 13.84 -5.35 22.67
C ARG A 286 12.89 -4.57 21.76
N LEU A 287 11.66 -5.03 21.54
CA LEU A 287 10.65 -4.23 20.84
C LEU A 287 10.21 -3.03 21.68
N MET A 288 10.01 -3.21 22.99
CA MET A 288 9.80 -2.10 23.92
C MET A 288 11.02 -1.17 23.96
N TRP A 289 12.24 -1.71 23.97
CA TRP A 289 13.46 -0.93 23.87
C TRP A 289 13.52 -0.18 22.54
N SER A 290 13.26 -0.79 21.40
CA SER A 290 13.26 -0.16 20.07
C SER A 290 12.16 0.89 19.93
N TRP A 291 10.95 0.68 20.43
CA TRP A 291 9.89 1.70 20.50
C TRP A 291 10.26 2.85 21.41
N LYS A 292 10.77 2.55 22.61
CA LYS A 292 11.30 3.56 23.52
C LYS A 292 12.44 4.32 22.86
N GLN A 293 13.37 3.64 22.21
CA GLN A 293 14.49 4.26 21.49
C GLN A 293 14.00 5.06 20.29
N LEU A 294 12.90 4.67 19.64
CA LEU A 294 12.35 5.42 18.50
C LEU A 294 11.73 6.74 18.95
N TRP A 295 11.04 6.78 20.10
CA TRP A 295 10.32 7.97 20.58
C TRP A 295 11.07 8.78 21.65
N LEU A 296 11.79 8.12 22.58
CA LEU A 296 12.58 8.74 23.63
C LEU A 296 13.93 9.23 23.12
N VAL A 297 14.59 8.54 22.17
CA VAL A 297 15.78 9.11 21.56
C VAL A 297 15.36 10.18 20.57
N PRO A 298 15.72 11.45 20.81
CA PRO A 298 15.29 12.55 19.95
C PRO A 298 15.77 12.37 18.50
N SER A 299 16.89 11.70 18.29
CA SER A 299 17.46 11.40 16.97
C SER A 299 16.57 10.48 16.12
N ASN A 300 16.13 9.36 16.70
CA ASN A 300 15.30 8.38 16.00
C ASN A 300 13.90 8.95 15.73
N ARG A 301 13.34 9.69 16.70
CA ARG A 301 12.03 10.35 16.56
C ARG A 301 12.02 11.36 15.42
N ARG A 302 13.07 12.19 15.32
CA ARG A 302 13.23 13.16 14.22
C ARG A 302 13.34 12.45 12.87
N SER A 303 14.06 11.33 12.83
CA SER A 303 14.24 10.53 11.62
C SER A 303 12.93 9.90 11.15
N LEU A 304 12.13 9.35 12.07
CA LEU A 304 10.80 8.80 11.77
C LEU A 304 9.83 9.86 11.26
N ILE A 305 9.69 10.98 11.98
CA ILE A 305 8.78 12.07 11.57
C ILE A 305 9.17 12.58 10.19
N SER A 306 10.48 12.69 9.92
CA SER A 306 10.97 13.11 8.61
C SER A 306 10.65 12.09 7.52
N ALA A 307 10.82 10.78 7.77
CA ALA A 307 10.54 9.73 6.81
C ALA A 307 9.05 9.64 6.44
N CYS A 308 8.17 9.63 7.44
CA CYS A 308 6.72 9.62 7.21
C CYS A 308 6.23 10.92 6.56
N GLY A 309 6.76 12.07 7.00
CA GLY A 309 6.43 13.37 6.42
C GLY A 309 6.82 13.47 4.95
N LEU A 310 8.01 12.96 4.59
CA LEU A 310 8.49 12.91 3.20
C LEU A 310 7.58 12.08 2.29
N MET A 311 7.14 10.91 2.76
CA MET A 311 6.19 10.06 2.02
C MET A 311 4.84 10.75 1.82
N ALA A 312 4.30 11.37 2.86
CA ALA A 312 3.04 12.09 2.78
C ALA A 312 3.13 13.26 1.79
N VAL A 313 4.18 14.08 1.87
CA VAL A 313 4.40 15.22 0.97
C VAL A 313 4.56 14.75 -0.48
N GLN A 314 5.25 13.64 -0.73
CA GLN A 314 5.40 13.06 -2.07
C GLN A 314 4.04 12.72 -2.71
N GLN A 315 3.11 12.14 -1.94
CA GLN A 315 1.79 11.75 -2.47
C GLN A 315 0.81 12.93 -2.54
N LEU A 316 0.77 13.77 -1.50
CA LEU A 316 -0.16 14.89 -1.38
C LEU A 316 0.13 16.05 -2.33
N CYS A 317 1.35 16.14 -2.89
CA CYS A 317 1.67 17.17 -3.88
C CYS A 317 0.93 17.03 -5.21
N GLY A 318 0.22 15.92 -5.46
CA GLY A 318 -0.61 15.74 -6.65
C GLY A 318 0.14 15.29 -7.91
N PHE A 319 1.39 14.83 -7.78
CA PHE A 319 2.19 14.36 -8.92
C PHE A 319 1.52 13.22 -9.70
N ASN A 320 0.96 12.22 -9.01
CA ASN A 320 0.27 11.10 -9.66
C ASN A 320 -0.97 11.56 -10.44
N PHE A 321 -1.73 12.54 -9.92
CA PHE A 321 -2.86 13.11 -10.65
C PHE A 321 -2.41 13.76 -11.96
N LEU A 322 -1.33 14.55 -11.91
CA LEU A 322 -0.75 15.14 -13.11
C LEU A 322 -0.34 14.05 -14.10
N MET A 323 0.33 13.00 -13.65
CA MET A 323 0.81 11.95 -14.55
C MET A 323 -0.30 11.08 -15.15
N TYR A 324 -1.43 10.85 -14.47
CA TYR A 324 -2.55 10.08 -15.03
C TYR A 324 -3.48 10.90 -15.92
N TYR A 325 -3.60 12.22 -15.69
CA TYR A 325 -4.56 13.07 -16.39
C TYR A 325 -3.91 14.15 -17.25
N SER A 326 -2.58 14.19 -17.37
CA SER A 326 -1.83 15.21 -18.12
C SER A 326 -2.35 15.42 -19.54
N ALA A 327 -2.54 14.35 -20.33
CA ALA A 327 -3.04 14.49 -21.71
C ALA A 327 -4.50 14.95 -21.74
N THR A 328 -5.31 14.50 -20.78
CA THR A 328 -6.71 14.96 -20.64
C THR A 328 -6.77 16.44 -20.27
N LEU A 329 -5.88 16.89 -19.39
CA LEU A 329 -5.77 18.29 -18.95
C LEU A 329 -5.32 19.19 -20.10
N PHE A 330 -4.32 18.78 -20.88
CA PHE A 330 -3.90 19.55 -22.06
C PHE A 330 -4.92 19.54 -23.20
N ALA A 331 -5.69 18.46 -23.33
CA ALA A 331 -6.84 18.40 -24.24
C ALA A 331 -7.93 19.39 -23.82
N ALA A 332 -8.23 19.48 -22.51
CA ALA A 332 -9.23 20.42 -21.98
C ALA A 332 -8.82 21.90 -22.17
N ILE A 333 -7.51 22.19 -22.22
CA ILE A 333 -6.98 23.54 -22.51
C ILE A 333 -7.01 23.86 -24.02
N GLY A 334 -7.32 22.87 -24.88
CA GLY A 334 -7.44 23.06 -26.33
C GLY A 334 -6.08 23.16 -27.02
N LEU A 335 -5.10 22.36 -26.58
CA LEU A 335 -3.85 22.17 -27.31
C LEU A 335 -4.07 21.16 -28.45
N ASN A 336 -3.59 21.49 -29.66
CA ASN A 336 -3.79 20.66 -30.86
C ASN A 336 -3.24 19.24 -30.71
N ASN A 337 -2.12 19.06 -29.98
CA ASN A 337 -1.49 17.77 -29.70
C ASN A 337 -1.30 17.58 -28.17
N PRO A 338 -2.32 17.09 -27.45
CA PRO A 338 -2.27 16.94 -25.99
C PRO A 338 -1.20 15.94 -25.52
N THR A 339 -1.04 14.83 -26.24
CA THR A 339 -0.05 13.79 -25.93
C THR A 339 1.39 14.27 -26.08
N ALA A 340 1.66 15.16 -27.05
CA ALA A 340 2.97 15.78 -27.22
C ALA A 340 3.31 16.74 -26.07
N ALA A 341 2.33 17.51 -25.58
CA ALA A 341 2.52 18.36 -24.40
C ALA A 341 2.83 17.51 -23.15
N SER A 342 2.14 16.38 -22.98
CA SER A 342 2.43 15.42 -21.92
C SER A 342 3.81 14.79 -22.03
N LEU A 343 4.28 14.51 -23.26
CA LEU A 343 5.63 14.03 -23.52
C LEU A 343 6.69 15.04 -23.08
N ILE A 344 6.48 16.34 -23.29
CA ILE A 344 7.41 17.38 -22.81
C ILE A 344 7.52 17.35 -21.28
N VAL A 345 6.39 17.26 -20.58
CA VAL A 345 6.34 17.18 -19.12
C VAL A 345 7.03 15.91 -18.62
N SER A 346 6.73 14.76 -19.20
CA SER A 346 7.35 13.48 -18.81
C SER A 346 8.81 13.36 -19.22
N GLY A 347 9.21 13.94 -20.35
CA GLY A 347 10.60 13.99 -20.79
C GLY A 347 11.44 14.87 -19.86
N THR A 348 10.84 15.96 -19.38
CA THR A 348 11.42 16.81 -18.34
C THR A 348 11.57 16.03 -17.03
N ASN A 349 10.57 15.23 -16.64
CA ASN A 349 10.68 14.32 -15.49
C ASN A 349 11.88 13.37 -15.62
N PHE A 350 12.00 12.71 -16.77
CA PHE A 350 13.09 11.77 -17.03
C PHE A 350 14.47 12.45 -16.99
N PHE A 351 14.60 13.58 -17.67
CA PHE A 351 15.85 14.36 -17.69
C PHE A 351 16.27 14.81 -16.29
N PHE A 352 15.34 15.39 -15.51
CA PHE A 352 15.67 15.84 -14.16
C PHE A 352 15.85 14.69 -13.16
N THR A 353 15.31 13.50 -13.43
CA THR A 353 15.63 12.28 -12.66
C THR A 353 17.07 11.82 -12.93
N ILE A 354 17.57 11.94 -14.17
CA ILE A 354 18.98 11.69 -14.50
C ILE A 354 19.87 12.71 -13.78
N VAL A 355 19.49 13.99 -13.79
CA VAL A 355 20.18 15.02 -13.01
C VAL A 355 20.19 14.65 -11.53
N ALA A 356 19.07 14.20 -10.97
CA ALA A 356 19.00 13.75 -9.58
C ALA A 356 20.03 12.67 -9.24
N LEU A 357 20.27 11.71 -10.15
CA LEU A 357 21.23 10.61 -9.98
C LEU A 357 22.67 11.11 -9.84
N PHE A 358 23.06 12.15 -10.59
CA PHE A 358 24.39 12.76 -10.47
C PHE A 358 24.52 13.60 -9.19
N PHE A 359 23.45 14.30 -8.81
CA PHE A 359 23.48 15.22 -7.68
C PHE A 359 23.21 14.54 -6.33
N VAL A 360 22.73 13.29 -6.30
CA VAL A 360 22.38 12.58 -5.05
C VAL A 360 23.55 12.49 -4.06
N ASP A 361 24.79 12.46 -4.56
CA ASP A 361 26.02 12.39 -3.76
C ASP A 361 26.39 13.73 -3.09
N LEU A 362 25.85 14.87 -3.56
CA LEU A 362 26.10 16.21 -2.99
C LEU A 362 25.34 16.46 -1.68
N GLY A 363 24.48 15.51 -1.29
CA GLY A 363 23.76 15.49 -0.03
C GLY A 363 22.25 15.63 -0.21
N ARG A 364 21.53 14.56 0.13
CA ARG A 364 20.07 14.41 0.01
C ARG A 364 19.29 15.54 0.69
N ARG A 365 19.71 15.96 1.89
CA ARG A 365 19.06 17.06 2.64
C ARG A 365 19.13 18.40 1.92
N ARG A 366 20.28 18.72 1.32
CA ARG A 366 20.47 19.98 0.59
C ARG A 366 19.55 19.98 -0.62
N MET A 367 19.56 18.91 -1.42
CA MET A 367 18.69 18.79 -2.60
C MET A 367 17.22 19.01 -2.27
N LEU A 368 16.71 18.41 -1.18
CA LEU A 368 15.33 18.59 -0.76
C LEU A 368 15.01 20.05 -0.40
N ILE A 369 15.84 20.70 0.41
CA ILE A 369 15.60 22.08 0.88
C ILE A 369 15.62 23.08 -0.28
N TRP A 370 16.51 22.89 -1.26
CA TRP A 370 16.60 23.78 -2.42
C TRP A 370 15.42 23.61 -3.39
N THR A 371 14.90 22.39 -3.54
CA THR A 371 13.86 22.09 -4.53
C THR A 371 12.44 22.28 -4.01
N ILE A 372 12.22 22.17 -2.70
CA ILE A 372 10.87 22.24 -2.11
C ILE A 372 10.16 23.57 -2.37
N TRP A 373 10.89 24.67 -2.47
CA TRP A 373 10.34 26.00 -2.74
C TRP A 373 9.83 26.16 -4.18
N GLY A 374 10.40 25.43 -5.13
CA GLY A 374 10.00 25.50 -6.53
C GLY A 374 8.62 24.92 -6.80
N LEU A 375 8.17 23.97 -5.98
CA LEU A 375 6.87 23.30 -6.13
C LEU A 375 5.66 24.24 -5.92
N PRO A 376 5.52 24.95 -4.77
CA PRO A 376 4.40 25.87 -4.56
C PRO A 376 4.43 27.04 -5.54
N ILE A 377 5.62 27.53 -5.92
CA ILE A 377 5.77 28.60 -6.93
C ILE A 377 5.22 28.12 -8.29
N ALA A 378 5.61 26.93 -8.72
CA ALA A 378 5.14 26.35 -9.97
C ALA A 378 3.63 26.11 -9.97
N LEU A 379 3.07 25.61 -8.86
CA LEU A 379 1.62 25.43 -8.72
C LEU A 379 0.85 26.76 -8.68
N ALA A 380 1.41 27.80 -8.05
CA ALA A 380 0.83 29.14 -8.08
C ALA A 380 0.80 29.72 -9.51
N MET A 381 1.89 29.54 -10.27
CA MET A 381 1.94 29.92 -11.69
C MET A 381 0.91 29.13 -12.52
N ALA A 382 0.74 27.83 -12.25
CA ALA A 382 -0.27 27.02 -12.90
C ALA A 382 -1.68 27.52 -12.57
N ALA A 383 -1.96 27.88 -11.31
CA ALA A 383 -3.25 28.44 -10.89
C ALA A 383 -3.58 29.74 -11.64
N VAL A 384 -2.59 30.62 -11.85
CA VAL A 384 -2.75 31.84 -12.68
C VAL A 384 -2.99 31.48 -14.15
N ALA A 385 -2.32 30.46 -14.69
CA ALA A 385 -2.58 30.02 -16.06
C ALA A 385 -4.02 29.52 -16.22
N PHE A 386 -4.52 28.71 -15.28
CA PHE A 386 -5.88 28.18 -15.31
C PHE A 386 -6.96 29.21 -15.01
N SER A 387 -6.72 30.22 -14.19
CA SER A 387 -7.72 31.27 -13.90
C SER A 387 -8.08 32.10 -15.12
N ASN A 388 -7.19 32.16 -16.11
CA ASN A 388 -7.40 32.88 -17.36
C ASN A 388 -7.99 32.00 -18.48
N ILE A 389 -8.38 30.77 -18.16
CA ILE A 389 -9.03 29.82 -19.09
C ILE A 389 -10.49 29.67 -18.64
N THR A 390 -11.41 30.25 -19.41
CA THR A 390 -12.85 30.12 -19.16
C THR A 390 -13.36 28.77 -19.67
N LEU A 391 -13.77 27.91 -18.75
CA LEU A 391 -14.42 26.64 -19.03
C LEU A 391 -15.93 26.81 -18.79
N ASN A 392 -16.75 26.40 -19.76
CA ASN A 392 -18.20 26.36 -19.58
C ASN A 392 -18.59 25.29 -18.53
N SER A 393 -19.84 25.31 -18.09
CA SER A 393 -20.43 24.36 -17.15
C SER A 393 -20.42 22.88 -17.62
N ASN A 394 -20.07 22.62 -18.88
CA ASN A 394 -19.80 21.28 -19.45
C ASN A 394 -18.30 20.93 -19.58
N LEU A 395 -17.38 21.74 -19.01
CA LEU A 395 -15.91 21.60 -19.14
C LEU A 395 -15.39 21.74 -20.59
N GLU A 396 -16.17 22.38 -21.46
CA GLU A 396 -15.75 22.79 -22.80
C GLU A 396 -15.24 24.23 -22.78
N LEU A 397 -14.27 24.55 -23.63
CA LEU A 397 -13.66 25.89 -23.70
C LEU A 397 -14.71 26.93 -24.13
N GLU A 398 -14.97 27.90 -23.25
CA GLU A 398 -15.76 29.09 -23.58
C GLU A 398 -14.80 30.11 -24.22
N GLY A 399 -14.54 29.93 -25.52
CA GLY A 399 -13.65 30.77 -26.33
C GLY A 399 -12.27 30.17 -26.60
N GLU A 400 -11.47 30.83 -27.45
CA GLU A 400 -10.06 30.46 -27.64
C GLU A 400 -9.24 30.92 -26.42
N ALA A 401 -8.75 29.96 -25.61
CA ALA A 401 -7.83 30.28 -24.55
C ALA A 401 -6.58 30.99 -25.11
N PRO A 402 -6.13 32.10 -24.50
CA PRO A 402 -5.02 32.87 -25.04
C PRO A 402 -3.74 32.03 -25.09
N SER A 403 -2.99 32.11 -26.20
CA SER A 403 -1.81 31.28 -26.46
C SER A 403 -0.76 31.37 -25.35
N TRP A 404 -0.63 32.55 -24.71
CA TRP A 404 0.28 32.74 -23.58
C TRP A 404 -0.13 31.95 -22.33
N ALA A 405 -1.44 31.78 -22.08
CA ALA A 405 -1.94 31.00 -20.94
C ALA A 405 -1.72 29.50 -21.16
N LYS A 406 -1.91 29.00 -22.39
CA LYS A 406 -1.58 27.61 -22.75
C LYS A 406 -0.08 27.32 -22.56
N ALA A 407 0.78 28.23 -23.03
CA ALA A 407 2.22 28.12 -22.87
C ALA A 407 2.65 28.20 -21.39
N LEU A 408 2.02 29.09 -20.61
CA LEU A 408 2.30 29.22 -19.17
C LEU A 408 1.86 27.98 -18.38
N ALA A 409 0.73 27.36 -18.72
CA ALA A 409 0.29 26.10 -18.12
C ALA A 409 1.30 24.97 -18.39
N LEU A 410 1.77 24.82 -19.62
CA LEU A 410 2.79 23.83 -19.96
C LEU A 410 4.13 24.10 -19.26
N ALA A 411 4.58 25.36 -19.25
CA ALA A 411 5.83 25.76 -18.60
C ALA A 411 5.77 25.54 -17.08
N SER A 412 4.70 25.98 -16.42
CA SER A 412 4.52 25.82 -14.97
C SER A 412 4.46 24.35 -14.56
N LEU A 413 3.74 23.50 -15.29
CA LEU A 413 3.69 22.05 -15.01
C LEU A 413 5.05 21.37 -15.26
N SER A 414 5.80 21.81 -16.29
CA SER A 414 7.16 21.30 -16.54
C SER A 414 8.12 21.72 -15.42
N ILE A 415 8.03 22.95 -14.93
CA ILE A 415 8.82 23.44 -13.79
C ILE A 415 8.46 22.65 -12.52
N PHE A 416 7.17 22.43 -12.24
CA PHE A 416 6.70 21.63 -11.11
C PHE A 416 7.32 20.22 -11.14
N VAL A 417 7.27 19.55 -12.29
CA VAL A 417 7.84 18.21 -12.47
C VAL A 417 9.36 18.22 -12.35
N SER A 418 10.04 19.25 -12.84
CA SER A 418 11.49 19.41 -12.70
C SER A 418 11.92 19.41 -11.23
N PHE A 419 11.29 20.25 -10.41
CA PHE A 419 11.58 20.33 -8.97
C PHE A 419 11.19 19.05 -8.22
N TYR A 420 10.09 18.41 -8.62
CA TYR A 420 9.68 17.12 -8.05
C TYR A 420 10.73 16.03 -8.33
N ALA A 421 11.15 15.88 -9.59
CA ALA A 421 12.05 14.82 -10.06
C ALA A 421 13.43 14.86 -9.40
N ILE A 422 13.96 16.06 -9.14
CA ILE A 422 15.30 16.22 -8.54
C ILE A 422 15.35 15.64 -7.10
N ALA A 423 14.27 15.77 -6.33
CA ALA A 423 14.29 15.47 -4.90
C ALA A 423 13.11 14.60 -4.43
N LEU A 424 11.90 15.15 -4.40
CA LEU A 424 10.72 14.47 -3.83
C LEU A 424 10.35 13.17 -4.57
N GLY A 425 10.70 13.02 -5.84
CA GLY A 425 10.49 11.78 -6.57
C GLY A 425 11.32 10.61 -6.04
N ASN A 426 12.56 10.86 -5.61
CA ASN A 426 13.55 9.82 -5.32
C ASN A 426 13.87 9.68 -3.83
N ILE A 427 14.02 10.79 -3.11
CA ILE A 427 14.49 10.82 -1.72
C ILE A 427 13.55 10.05 -0.76
N PRO A 428 12.21 10.16 -0.86
CA PRO A 428 11.32 9.44 0.04
C PRO A 428 11.51 7.93 -0.04
N TRP A 429 11.72 7.34 -1.23
CA TRP A 429 11.94 5.89 -1.37
C TRP A 429 13.17 5.39 -0.61
N ILE A 430 14.11 6.31 -0.31
CA ILE A 430 15.33 6.05 0.44
C ILE A 430 15.18 6.45 1.92
N ALA A 431 14.02 6.98 2.34
CA ALA A 431 13.77 7.41 3.71
C ALA A 431 13.83 6.25 4.73
N ASN A 432 13.65 5.00 4.29
CA ASN A 432 13.88 3.82 5.11
C ASN A 432 15.32 3.70 5.62
N GLU A 433 16.30 4.31 4.93
CA GLU A 433 17.69 4.36 5.38
C GLU A 433 17.92 5.36 6.53
N LEU A 434 17.02 6.34 6.71
CA LEU A 434 17.09 7.31 7.83
C LEU A 434 16.87 6.63 9.19
N LEU A 435 16.24 5.46 9.18
CA LEU A 435 15.99 4.67 10.39
C LEU A 435 17.22 3.80 10.70
N ALA A 436 17.69 3.87 11.95
CA ALA A 436 18.76 2.99 12.43
C ALA A 436 18.34 1.52 12.32
N LEU A 437 19.29 0.62 12.00
CA LEU A 437 19.03 -0.80 11.72
C LEU A 437 18.23 -1.49 12.84
N GLU A 438 18.49 -1.13 14.09
CA GLU A 438 17.85 -1.66 15.30
C GLU A 438 16.36 -1.29 15.46
N VAL A 439 15.94 -0.19 14.82
CA VAL A 439 14.57 0.35 14.84
C VAL A 439 13.93 0.37 13.46
N ARG A 440 14.65 -0.05 12.42
CA ARG A 440 14.22 0.07 11.02
C ARG A 440 12.96 -0.74 10.75
N ALA A 441 12.87 -1.98 11.23
CA ALA A 441 11.67 -2.79 11.06
C ALA A 441 10.42 -2.12 11.68
N VAL A 442 10.57 -1.58 12.90
CA VAL A 442 9.50 -0.83 13.62
C VAL A 442 9.16 0.50 12.94
N GLY A 443 10.16 1.24 12.44
CA GLY A 443 9.90 2.48 11.72
C GLY A 443 9.28 2.25 10.33
N THR A 444 9.58 1.13 9.69
CA THR A 444 8.94 0.71 8.42
C THR A 444 7.51 0.25 8.67
N SER A 445 7.19 -0.39 9.80
CA SER A 445 5.81 -0.69 10.18
C SER A 445 5.02 0.56 10.61
N LEU A 446 5.67 1.58 11.18
CA LEU A 446 5.06 2.89 11.43
C LEU A 446 4.79 3.71 10.16
N LEU A 447 5.58 3.51 9.10
CA LEU A 447 5.25 3.99 7.75
C LEU A 447 3.95 3.32 7.24
N THR A 448 3.75 2.04 7.52
CA THR A 448 2.48 1.34 7.30
C THR A 448 1.36 1.89 8.21
N MET A 449 1.66 2.32 9.43
CA MET A 449 0.68 3.02 10.29
C MET A 449 0.29 4.39 9.72
N ALA A 450 1.21 5.12 9.11
CA ALA A 450 0.87 6.36 8.41
C ALA A 450 -0.11 6.12 7.25
N LEU A 451 -0.02 4.95 6.58
CA LEU A 451 -1.02 4.50 5.61
C LEU A 451 -2.40 4.31 6.27
N ILE A 452 -2.47 3.66 7.44
CA ILE A 452 -3.74 3.45 8.17
C ILE A 452 -4.36 4.77 8.63
N TRP A 453 -3.56 5.71 9.12
CA TRP A 453 -4.04 7.06 9.46
C TRP A 453 -4.47 7.86 8.23
N SER A 454 -3.84 7.63 7.07
CA SER A 454 -4.30 8.23 5.80
C SER A 454 -5.64 7.66 5.33
N LEU A 455 -5.87 6.34 5.51
CA LEU A 455 -7.13 5.67 5.23
C LEU A 455 -8.25 6.14 6.18
N TYR A 456 -7.92 6.34 7.47
CA TYR A 456 -8.82 7.00 8.43
C TYR A 456 -9.17 8.43 7.98
N GLY A 457 -8.19 9.19 7.48
CA GLY A 457 -8.41 10.52 6.90
C GLY A 457 -9.41 10.51 5.74
N VAL A 458 -9.35 9.49 4.86
CA VAL A 458 -10.33 9.31 3.78
C VAL A 458 -11.74 9.03 4.33
N ALA A 459 -11.87 8.15 5.33
CA ALA A 459 -13.17 7.87 5.96
C ALA A 459 -13.78 9.12 6.62
N LEU A 460 -12.96 9.93 7.29
CA LEU A 460 -13.38 11.22 7.86
C LEU A 460 -13.92 12.16 6.78
N LEU A 461 -13.21 12.31 5.66
CA LEU A 461 -13.66 13.16 4.55
C LEU A 461 -14.99 12.68 3.96
N LEU A 462 -15.20 11.36 3.84
CA LEU A 462 -16.46 10.80 3.34
C LEU A 462 -17.63 11.04 4.29
N ILE A 463 -17.43 10.96 5.60
CA ILE A 463 -18.48 11.28 6.59
C ILE A 463 -18.82 12.75 6.58
N LEU A 464 -17.81 13.62 6.51
CA LEU A 464 -18.03 15.05 6.35
C LEU A 464 -18.80 15.33 5.04
N GLY A 465 -18.44 14.66 3.94
CA GLY A 465 -19.17 14.71 2.68
C GLY A 465 -20.63 14.26 2.79
N ARG A 466 -20.90 13.20 3.56
CA ARG A 466 -22.25 12.71 3.84
C ARG A 466 -23.09 13.75 4.61
N ILE A 467 -22.54 14.32 5.66
CA ILE A 467 -23.22 15.37 6.46
C ILE A 467 -23.44 16.62 5.61
N GLN A 468 -22.42 17.06 4.88
CA GLN A 468 -22.49 18.22 4.00
C GLN A 468 -23.57 18.04 2.91
N SER A 469 -23.68 16.84 2.33
CA SER A 469 -24.73 16.51 1.37
C SER A 469 -26.13 16.73 1.97
N ARG A 470 -26.37 16.31 3.22
CA ARG A 470 -27.65 16.52 3.92
C ARG A 470 -27.94 17.99 4.20
N ILE A 471 -26.94 18.75 4.64
CA ILE A 471 -27.03 20.18 4.91
C ILE A 471 -27.39 20.95 3.62
N VAL A 472 -26.70 20.65 2.51
CA VAL A 472 -26.92 21.31 1.21
C VAL A 472 -28.34 21.10 0.67
N ILE A 473 -28.97 19.97 1.01
CA ILE A 473 -30.32 19.61 0.55
C ILE A 473 -31.39 20.09 1.56
N ARG A 474 -30.99 20.71 2.67
CA ARG A 474 -31.86 21.10 3.79
C ARG A 474 -32.69 19.94 4.34
N GLU A 475 -32.17 18.70 4.28
CA GLU A 475 -32.80 17.56 4.94
C GLU A 475 -32.23 17.42 6.37
N ARG A 476 -33.11 17.15 7.35
CA ARG A 476 -32.66 16.78 8.71
C ARG A 476 -31.89 15.46 8.67
N LEU A 477 -30.91 15.33 9.58
CA LEU A 477 -30.17 14.09 9.79
C LEU A 477 -31.13 12.96 10.18
N LYS A 478 -30.93 11.79 9.58
CA LYS A 478 -31.78 10.61 9.76
C LYS A 478 -31.07 9.55 10.61
N ILE A 479 -31.81 8.53 11.03
CA ILE A 479 -31.30 7.42 11.87
C ILE A 479 -30.09 6.74 11.21
N ASP A 480 -30.08 6.56 9.89
CA ASP A 480 -28.93 6.02 9.15
C ASP A 480 -27.68 6.91 9.28
N ASP A 481 -27.84 8.23 9.30
CA ASP A 481 -26.73 9.18 9.46
C ASP A 481 -26.16 9.13 10.89
N TYR A 482 -27.01 9.02 11.92
CA TYR A 482 -26.56 8.86 13.30
C TYR A 482 -25.81 7.54 13.53
N LEU A 483 -26.28 6.44 12.93
CA LEU A 483 -25.60 5.14 13.01
C LEU A 483 -24.26 5.12 12.25
N SER A 484 -24.16 5.84 11.13
CA SER A 484 -22.88 6.06 10.44
C SER A 484 -21.89 6.87 11.29
N ILE A 485 -22.35 7.94 11.95
CA ILE A 485 -21.50 8.72 12.87
C ILE A 485 -21.06 7.86 14.06
N LEU A 486 -21.97 7.05 14.61
CA LEU A 486 -21.65 6.11 15.68
C LEU A 486 -20.60 5.08 15.25
N SER A 487 -20.71 4.53 14.03
CA SER A 487 -19.70 3.61 13.48
C SER A 487 -18.33 4.26 13.35
N PHE A 488 -18.28 5.55 13.02
CA PHE A 488 -17.03 6.31 12.95
C PHE A 488 -16.44 6.62 14.32
N ILE A 489 -17.27 6.89 15.32
CA ILE A 489 -16.82 7.00 16.71
C ILE A 489 -16.18 5.68 17.13
N PHE A 490 -16.81 4.55 16.85
CA PHE A 490 -16.21 3.24 17.13
C PHE A 490 -14.93 3.01 16.33
N LEU A 491 -14.87 3.34 15.04
CA LEU A 491 -13.63 3.29 14.24
C LEU A 491 -12.52 4.17 14.85
N THR A 492 -12.87 5.35 15.36
CA THR A 492 -11.91 6.27 16.01
C THR A 492 -11.39 5.67 17.31
N ILE A 493 -12.29 5.16 18.16
CA ILE A 493 -11.91 4.49 19.41
C ILE A 493 -11.06 3.25 19.08
N GLN A 494 -11.42 2.49 18.06
CA GLN A 494 -10.67 1.33 17.61
C GLN A 494 -9.26 1.73 17.13
N THR A 495 -9.14 2.77 16.30
CA THR A 495 -7.86 3.30 15.80
C THR A 495 -6.97 3.78 16.94
N VAL A 496 -7.55 4.48 17.92
CA VAL A 496 -6.85 4.95 19.12
C VAL A 496 -6.41 3.77 20.00
N LEU A 497 -7.33 2.85 20.32
CA LEU A 497 -7.05 1.67 21.12
C LEU A 497 -5.92 0.87 20.48
N HIS A 498 -5.99 0.68 19.18
CA HIS A 498 -4.98 -0.02 18.44
C HIS A 498 -3.62 0.69 18.41
N THR A 499 -3.61 2.01 18.33
CA THR A 499 -2.38 2.81 18.50
C THR A 499 -1.77 2.61 19.90
N LEU A 500 -2.60 2.39 20.92
CA LEU A 500 -2.16 2.11 22.28
C LEU A 500 -1.72 0.65 22.48
N THR A 501 -2.27 -0.30 21.73
CA THR A 501 -1.97 -1.74 21.85
C THR A 501 -0.76 -2.21 21.05
N VAL A 502 -0.27 -1.42 20.09
CA VAL A 502 0.93 -1.77 19.33
C VAL A 502 2.10 -2.10 20.26
N ARG A 503 2.26 -1.32 21.33
CA ARG A 503 3.34 -1.48 22.31
C ARG A 503 3.27 -2.83 23.05
N PRO A 504 2.18 -3.16 23.78
CA PRO A 504 2.09 -4.44 24.48
C PRO A 504 2.00 -5.66 23.55
N TYR A 505 1.47 -5.51 22.33
CA TYR A 505 1.41 -6.60 21.36
C TYR A 505 2.80 -7.06 20.89
N LEU A 506 3.65 -6.09 20.53
CA LEU A 506 5.03 -6.36 20.13
C LEU A 506 5.87 -6.91 21.30
N GLU A 507 5.49 -6.58 22.53
CA GLU A 507 6.03 -7.19 23.74
C GLU A 507 5.60 -8.68 23.84
N ALA A 508 4.35 -9.04 23.57
CA ALA A 508 3.88 -10.44 23.66
C ALA A 508 4.41 -11.35 22.53
N GLU A 509 4.44 -10.89 21.28
CA GLU A 509 4.76 -11.70 20.08
C GLU A 509 6.16 -12.33 20.10
N SER A 510 7.14 -11.58 20.60
CA SER A 510 8.54 -11.97 20.70
C SER A 510 8.83 -12.96 21.85
N VAL A 511 7.83 -13.32 22.65
CA VAL A 511 7.85 -14.41 23.63
C VAL A 511 7.30 -15.70 23.01
N PHE A 512 6.26 -15.60 22.18
CA PHE A 512 5.63 -16.75 21.51
C PHE A 512 6.51 -17.40 20.44
N HIS A 513 7.41 -16.64 19.81
CA HIS A 513 8.34 -17.15 18.78
C HIS A 513 9.63 -17.77 19.34
N SER A 514 9.95 -17.51 20.61
CA SER A 514 11.24 -17.86 21.23
C SER A 514 11.31 -19.31 21.76
N ASN A 515 10.20 -19.90 22.23
CA ASN A 515 10.22 -21.20 22.93
C ASN A 515 9.16 -22.19 22.42
N SER A 516 9.59 -23.45 22.20
CA SER A 516 8.73 -24.57 21.80
C SER A 516 7.76 -25.03 22.90
N ASN A 517 7.97 -24.62 24.16
CA ASN A 517 7.11 -24.89 25.31
C ASN A 517 6.67 -23.58 25.98
N THR A 518 5.78 -22.86 25.31
CA THR A 518 5.23 -21.55 25.75
C THR A 518 4.60 -21.59 27.14
N ALA A 519 3.88 -22.66 27.50
CA ALA A 519 3.23 -22.79 28.81
C ALA A 519 4.21 -22.81 30.00
N ALA A 520 5.35 -23.50 29.88
CA ALA A 520 6.35 -23.59 30.95
C ALA A 520 7.19 -22.31 31.10
N THR A 521 7.32 -21.53 30.03
CA THR A 521 8.09 -20.29 30.01
C THR A 521 7.30 -19.12 30.61
N LEU A 522 5.98 -19.07 30.35
CA LEU A 522 5.08 -18.04 30.87
C LEU A 522 4.81 -18.19 32.37
N THR A 523 4.89 -19.40 32.94
CA THR A 523 4.81 -19.64 34.38
C THR A 523 6.09 -19.30 35.15
N ALA A 524 7.22 -19.07 34.45
CA ALA A 524 8.53 -18.83 35.06
C ALA A 524 8.86 -17.34 35.25
N ASP A 525 8.15 -16.41 34.60
CA ASP A 525 8.40 -14.96 34.68
C ASP A 525 7.09 -14.14 34.89
N PRO A 526 6.80 -13.69 36.12
CA PRO A 526 5.55 -12.98 36.45
C PRO A 526 5.40 -11.60 35.76
N SER A 527 6.47 -11.03 35.21
CA SER A 527 6.40 -9.76 34.45
C SER A 527 5.80 -9.95 33.03
N LEU A 528 5.96 -11.16 32.48
CA LEU A 528 5.55 -11.54 31.13
C LEU A 528 4.07 -11.96 31.10
N GLU A 529 3.59 -12.59 32.17
CA GLU A 529 2.18 -12.95 32.40
C GLU A 529 1.30 -11.69 32.48
N GLY A 530 1.77 -10.64 33.18
CA GLY A 530 1.07 -9.35 33.27
C GLY A 530 0.94 -8.64 31.92
N SER A 531 1.98 -8.67 31.09
CA SER A 531 1.98 -8.04 29.76
C SER A 531 1.07 -8.79 28.78
N THR A 532 1.08 -10.11 28.81
CA THR A 532 0.27 -10.95 27.92
C THR A 532 -1.22 -10.92 28.32
N SER A 533 -1.56 -10.94 29.61
CA SER A 533 -2.95 -10.74 30.07
C SER A 533 -3.48 -9.35 29.71
N THR A 534 -2.61 -8.33 29.72
CA THR A 534 -2.94 -6.98 29.26
C THR A 534 -3.24 -6.95 27.76
N VAL A 535 -2.44 -7.62 26.93
CA VAL A 535 -2.72 -7.77 25.48
C VAL A 535 -4.05 -8.48 25.24
N LEU A 536 -4.36 -9.54 25.99
CA LEU A 536 -5.64 -10.26 25.87
C LEU A 536 -6.83 -9.37 26.24
N ARG A 537 -6.73 -8.58 27.32
CA ARG A 537 -7.76 -7.60 27.72
C ARG A 537 -7.99 -6.55 26.66
N TYR A 538 -6.92 -5.98 26.10
CA TYR A 538 -7.05 -4.98 25.04
C TYR A 538 -7.58 -5.58 23.73
N SER A 539 -7.14 -6.78 23.37
CA SER A 539 -7.61 -7.48 22.17
C SER A 539 -9.10 -7.80 22.29
N PHE A 540 -9.55 -8.21 23.48
CA PHE A 540 -10.97 -8.41 23.80
C PHE A 540 -11.78 -7.13 23.59
N VAL A 541 -11.36 -6.02 24.21
CA VAL A 541 -12.05 -4.72 24.09
C VAL A 541 -12.05 -4.25 22.63
N SER A 542 -10.93 -4.41 21.93
CA SER A 542 -10.79 -4.02 20.53
C SER A 542 -11.70 -4.83 19.59
N LEU A 543 -11.85 -6.13 19.85
CA LEU A 543 -12.74 -6.99 19.08
C LEU A 543 -14.22 -6.66 19.33
N VAL A 544 -14.59 -6.32 20.57
CA VAL A 544 -15.95 -5.81 20.88
C VAL A 544 -16.22 -4.52 20.13
N ILE A 545 -15.29 -3.56 20.16
CA ILE A 545 -15.45 -2.27 19.45
C ILE A 545 -15.49 -2.48 17.94
N PHE A 546 -14.68 -3.39 17.40
CA PHE A 546 -14.71 -3.81 16.00
C PHE A 546 -16.12 -4.28 15.59
N TRP A 547 -16.69 -5.22 16.35
CA TRP A 547 -18.03 -5.74 16.06
C TRP A 547 -19.10 -4.66 16.15
N LEU A 548 -19.01 -3.77 17.15
CA LEU A 548 -19.91 -2.62 17.27
C LEU A 548 -19.78 -1.65 16.09
N ALA A 549 -18.57 -1.42 15.57
CA ALA A 549 -18.34 -0.58 14.39
C ALA A 549 -18.98 -1.18 13.14
N VAL A 550 -18.68 -2.45 12.83
CA VAL A 550 -19.18 -3.16 11.64
C VAL A 550 -20.70 -3.29 11.68
N TRP A 551 -21.30 -3.63 12.82
CA TRP A 551 -22.75 -3.75 12.92
C TRP A 551 -23.47 -2.40 12.91
N SER A 552 -22.85 -1.33 13.44
CA SER A 552 -23.39 0.03 13.29
C SER A 552 -23.48 0.44 11.82
N VAL A 553 -22.49 0.06 10.99
CA VAL A 553 -22.54 0.23 9.53
C VAL A 553 -23.69 -0.58 8.92
N LYS A 554 -23.84 -1.86 9.30
CA LYS A 554 -24.91 -2.73 8.81
C LYS A 554 -26.30 -2.18 9.14
N PHE A 555 -26.51 -1.71 10.37
CA PHE A 555 -27.76 -1.05 10.74
C PHE A 555 -27.96 0.26 9.97
N SER A 556 -26.91 1.07 9.78
CA SER A 556 -27.00 2.28 8.95
C SER A 556 -27.49 1.96 7.53
N MET A 557 -26.95 0.92 6.89
CA MET A 557 -27.41 0.46 5.57
C MET A 557 -28.84 -0.09 5.59
N LEU A 558 -29.21 -0.90 6.58
CA LEU A 558 -30.56 -1.43 6.70
C LEU A 558 -31.59 -0.32 6.88
N PHE A 559 -31.34 0.68 7.72
CA PHE A 559 -32.24 1.83 7.87
C PHE A 559 -32.30 2.70 6.62
N PHE A 560 -31.19 2.81 5.88
CA PHE A 560 -31.19 3.43 4.56
C PHE A 560 -32.09 2.67 3.57
N PHE A 561 -32.03 1.34 3.54
CA PHE A 561 -32.88 0.50 2.67
C PHE A 561 -34.34 0.51 3.06
N ARG A 562 -34.65 0.50 4.36
CA ARG A 562 -36.03 0.56 4.87
C ARG A 562 -36.84 1.66 4.19
N ARG A 563 -36.23 2.81 3.93
CA ARG A 563 -36.89 3.94 3.26
C ARG A 563 -37.40 3.60 1.85
N PHE A 564 -36.64 2.81 1.10
CA PHE A 564 -37.01 2.39 -0.26
C PHE A 564 -37.95 1.18 -0.26
N LEU A 565 -37.89 0.35 0.79
CA LEU A 565 -38.69 -0.87 0.91
C LEU A 565 -40.08 -0.62 1.51
N LEU A 566 -40.25 0.44 2.31
CA LEU A 566 -41.53 0.81 2.96
C LEU A 566 -42.78 0.78 2.04
N PRO A 567 -42.72 1.18 0.75
CA PRO A 567 -43.89 1.15 -0.13
C PRO A 567 -44.32 -0.26 -0.57
N ILE A 568 -43.49 -1.29 -0.38
CA ILE A 568 -43.70 -2.64 -0.92
C ILE A 568 -43.73 -3.69 0.21
N PRO A 569 -44.92 -4.18 0.62
CA PRO A 569 -45.08 -5.03 1.81
C PRO A 569 -44.23 -6.31 1.79
N SER A 570 -44.16 -7.01 0.65
CA SER A 570 -43.44 -8.28 0.53
C SER A 570 -41.93 -8.16 0.77
N TYR A 571 -41.33 -7.01 0.44
CA TYR A 571 -39.90 -6.79 0.68
C TYR A 571 -39.62 -6.25 2.08
N MET A 572 -40.61 -5.67 2.75
CA MET A 572 -40.51 -5.31 4.16
C MET A 572 -40.42 -6.54 5.06
N GLU A 573 -41.09 -7.64 4.73
CA GLU A 573 -40.90 -8.93 5.40
C GLU A 573 -39.43 -9.39 5.32
N GLY A 574 -38.84 -9.32 4.13
CA GLY A 574 -37.41 -9.58 3.94
C GLY A 574 -36.52 -8.66 4.77
N TRP A 575 -36.85 -7.38 4.86
CA TRP A 575 -36.13 -6.43 5.72
C TRP A 575 -36.19 -6.82 7.21
N TYR A 576 -37.36 -7.24 7.73
CA TYR A 576 -37.50 -7.69 9.12
C TYR A 576 -36.69 -8.96 9.39
N ILE A 577 -36.66 -9.91 8.44
CA ILE A 577 -35.85 -11.13 8.54
C ILE A 577 -34.36 -10.79 8.60
N VAL A 578 -33.87 -9.95 7.67
CA VAL A 578 -32.45 -9.57 7.64
C VAL A 578 -32.09 -8.76 8.88
N PHE A 579 -32.92 -7.79 9.30
CA PHE A 579 -32.70 -7.00 10.50
C PHE A 579 -32.68 -7.86 11.77
N GLY A 580 -33.60 -8.82 11.89
CA GLY A 580 -33.63 -9.79 12.98
C GLY A 580 -32.37 -10.66 13.00
N PHE A 581 -31.99 -11.23 11.86
CA PHE A 581 -30.77 -12.03 11.72
C PHE A 581 -29.50 -11.23 12.08
N THR A 582 -29.35 -10.01 11.54
CA THR A 582 -28.20 -9.14 11.85
C THR A 582 -28.15 -8.79 13.34
N THR A 583 -29.30 -8.52 13.97
CA THR A 583 -29.38 -8.21 15.40
C THR A 583 -29.03 -9.43 16.27
N MET A 584 -29.56 -10.60 15.93
CA MET A 584 -29.22 -11.85 16.62
C MET A 584 -27.74 -12.20 16.44
N ASN A 585 -27.14 -11.95 15.27
CA ASN A 585 -25.72 -12.17 15.05
C ASN A 585 -24.84 -11.23 15.86
N LEU A 586 -25.23 -9.95 16.06
CA LEU A 586 -24.49 -9.05 16.95
C LEU A 586 -24.50 -9.59 18.37
N LEU A 587 -25.69 -9.92 18.87
CA LEU A 587 -25.87 -10.48 20.21
C LEU A 587 -25.08 -11.79 20.34
N GLY A 588 -25.14 -12.66 19.34
CA GLY A 588 -24.38 -13.91 19.28
C GLY A 588 -22.87 -13.68 19.31
N CYS A 589 -22.34 -12.75 18.51
CA CYS A 589 -20.89 -12.44 18.50
C CYS A 589 -20.44 -11.83 19.83
N LEU A 590 -21.25 -10.93 20.43
CA LEU A 590 -20.97 -10.38 21.75
C LEU A 590 -21.04 -11.48 22.84
N LEU A 591 -22.07 -12.34 22.82
CA LEU A 591 -22.20 -13.45 23.76
C LEU A 591 -21.07 -14.45 23.63
N ILE A 592 -20.65 -14.81 22.40
CA ILE A 592 -19.47 -15.67 22.17
C ILE A 592 -18.21 -15.02 22.72
N GLN A 593 -18.10 -13.69 22.64
CA GLN A 593 -16.97 -12.97 23.20
C GLN A 593 -16.98 -12.99 24.72
N PHE A 594 -18.11 -12.66 25.37
CA PHE A 594 -18.22 -12.59 26.83
C PHE A 594 -18.28 -13.97 27.51
N LEU A 595 -18.93 -14.96 26.89
CA LEU A 595 -19.16 -16.32 27.44
C LEU A 595 -18.23 -17.37 26.81
N GLY A 596 -17.32 -16.96 25.94
CA GLY A 596 -16.45 -17.87 25.19
C GLY A 596 -15.57 -18.74 26.08
N CYS A 597 -15.23 -18.25 27.27
CA CYS A 597 -14.50 -18.97 28.30
C CYS A 597 -15.17 -18.67 29.65
N LEU A 598 -15.51 -19.72 30.40
CA LEU A 598 -16.15 -19.64 31.71
C LEU A 598 -15.27 -20.37 32.72
N PRO A 599 -14.93 -19.75 33.88
CA PRO A 599 -15.28 -18.39 34.33
C PRO A 599 -14.70 -17.24 33.46
N PHE A 600 -15.33 -16.06 33.47
CA PHE A 600 -14.98 -14.90 32.62
C PHE A 600 -13.50 -14.47 32.75
N GLU A 601 -12.91 -14.67 33.93
CA GLU A 601 -11.51 -14.35 34.21
C GLU A 601 -10.52 -15.16 33.36
N ASP A 602 -10.93 -16.35 32.89
CA ASP A 602 -10.11 -17.22 32.05
C ASP A 602 -9.96 -16.73 30.61
N ASN A 603 -10.73 -15.73 30.18
CA ASN A 603 -10.47 -15.02 28.92
C ASN A 603 -9.15 -14.24 28.96
N PHE A 604 -8.61 -13.98 30.15
CA PHE A 604 -7.41 -13.17 30.37
C PHE A 604 -6.27 -13.93 31.06
N SER A 605 -6.44 -15.22 31.33
CA SER A 605 -5.50 -16.07 32.08
C SER A 605 -4.78 -17.09 31.19
N ILE A 606 -3.48 -17.33 31.46
CA ILE A 606 -2.56 -18.08 30.57
C ILE A 606 -2.06 -19.38 31.25
N THR A 607 -2.69 -19.81 32.34
CA THR A 607 -2.30 -21.05 33.05
C THR A 607 -2.62 -22.33 32.26
N SER A 608 -1.88 -23.41 32.51
CA SER A 608 -2.08 -24.71 31.87
C SER A 608 -3.50 -25.23 32.13
N GLY A 609 -4.31 -25.34 31.07
CA GLY A 609 -5.73 -25.75 31.14
C GLY A 609 -6.74 -24.67 30.75
N THR A 610 -6.31 -23.44 30.43
CA THR A 610 -7.21 -22.35 30.04
C THR A 610 -7.60 -22.40 28.55
N CYS A 611 -8.72 -21.73 28.26
CA CYS A 611 -9.34 -21.59 26.95
C CYS A 611 -8.42 -20.96 25.87
N VAL A 612 -7.41 -20.18 26.29
CA VAL A 612 -6.45 -19.46 25.44
C VAL A 612 -5.37 -20.38 24.87
N LEU A 613 -4.88 -21.36 25.64
CA LEU A 613 -3.89 -22.36 25.21
C LEU A 613 -4.53 -23.58 24.54
N GLY A 614 -5.85 -23.74 24.64
CA GLY A 614 -6.65 -24.71 23.90
C GLY A 614 -6.81 -24.30 22.43
N GLN A 615 -5.74 -24.51 21.64
CA GLN A 615 -5.52 -24.05 20.25
C GLN A 615 -6.67 -24.34 19.25
N SER A 616 -7.67 -25.17 19.60
CA SER A 616 -8.80 -25.55 18.75
C SER A 616 -10.09 -24.73 18.94
N ARG A 617 -10.32 -24.08 20.09
CA ARG A 617 -11.58 -23.35 20.36
C ARG A 617 -11.57 -21.90 19.87
N GLU A 618 -10.46 -21.18 20.02
CA GLU A 618 -10.34 -19.78 19.58
C GLU A 618 -10.43 -19.62 18.06
N LEU A 619 -9.80 -20.53 17.30
CA LEU A 619 -9.88 -20.54 15.84
C LEU A 619 -11.32 -20.78 15.36
N GLY A 620 -12.05 -21.67 16.04
CA GLY A 620 -13.46 -21.94 15.77
C GLY A 620 -14.38 -20.75 16.05
N LYS A 621 -14.13 -20.00 17.13
CA LYS A 621 -14.85 -18.76 17.45
C LYS A 621 -14.64 -17.69 16.39
N LEU A 622 -13.39 -17.46 15.97
CA LEU A 622 -13.06 -16.44 14.97
C LEU A 622 -13.59 -16.79 13.58
N ALA A 623 -13.50 -18.07 13.19
CA ALA A 623 -14.08 -18.55 11.94
C ALA A 623 -15.62 -18.46 11.94
N GLY A 624 -16.28 -18.84 13.04
CA GLY A 624 -17.73 -18.79 13.19
C GLY A 624 -18.28 -17.36 13.16
N THR A 625 -17.67 -16.45 13.92
CA THR A 625 -18.07 -15.03 13.95
C THR A 625 -17.85 -14.36 12.59
N THR A 626 -16.73 -14.64 11.91
CA THR A 626 -16.45 -14.10 10.57
C THR A 626 -17.38 -14.69 9.50
N ALA A 627 -17.80 -15.95 9.62
CA ALA A 627 -18.81 -16.52 8.74
C ALA A 627 -20.18 -15.83 8.90
N LEU A 628 -20.62 -15.58 10.14
CA LEU A 628 -21.86 -14.87 10.43
C LEU A 628 -21.83 -13.41 9.94
N ASP A 629 -20.66 -12.78 10.02
CA ASP A 629 -20.38 -11.46 9.46
C ASP A 629 -20.58 -11.45 7.94
N ILE A 630 -19.90 -12.34 7.21
CA ILE A 630 -20.02 -12.46 5.75
C ILE A 630 -21.47 -12.78 5.33
N VAL A 631 -22.14 -13.71 6.02
CA VAL A 631 -23.52 -14.08 5.69
C VAL A 631 -24.46 -12.88 5.86
N SER A 632 -24.29 -12.10 6.93
CA SER A 632 -25.10 -10.89 7.13
C SER A 632 -24.79 -9.81 6.09
N ASP A 633 -23.55 -9.64 5.64
CA ASP A 633 -23.22 -8.74 4.53
C ASP A 633 -23.86 -9.17 3.21
N VAL A 634 -23.79 -10.46 2.87
CA VAL A 634 -24.44 -11.00 1.67
C VAL A 634 -25.94 -10.75 1.72
N MET A 635 -26.60 -11.02 2.86
CA MET A 635 -28.04 -10.77 3.02
C MET A 635 -28.41 -9.30 2.85
N ILE A 636 -27.61 -8.38 3.39
CA ILE A 636 -27.82 -6.93 3.27
C ILE A 636 -27.64 -6.45 1.82
N ILE A 637 -26.63 -6.98 1.11
CA ILE A 637 -26.38 -6.64 -0.30
C ILE A 637 -27.47 -7.21 -1.21
N VAL A 638 -27.92 -8.44 -0.97
CA VAL A 638 -28.94 -9.10 -1.80
C VAL A 638 -30.32 -8.45 -1.63
N LEU A 639 -30.66 -7.97 -0.43
CA LEU A 639 -31.98 -7.41 -0.12
C LEU A 639 -32.50 -6.36 -1.13
N PRO A 640 -31.73 -5.33 -1.53
CA PRO A 640 -32.19 -4.33 -2.50
C PRO A 640 -31.98 -4.74 -3.98
N THR A 641 -31.20 -5.80 -4.30
CA THR A 641 -30.77 -6.09 -5.68
C THR A 641 -31.91 -6.28 -6.66
N ARG A 642 -32.95 -7.03 -6.29
CA ARG A 642 -34.08 -7.30 -7.18
C ARG A 642 -34.88 -6.04 -7.52
N ILE A 643 -35.13 -5.19 -6.52
CA ILE A 643 -35.83 -3.91 -6.69
C ILE A 643 -35.00 -2.93 -7.53
N LEU A 644 -33.68 -2.95 -7.39
CA LEU A 644 -32.78 -2.11 -8.18
C LEU A 644 -32.88 -2.40 -9.68
N PHE A 645 -33.10 -3.66 -10.05
CA PHE A 645 -33.31 -4.05 -11.45
C PHE A 645 -34.71 -3.69 -11.95
N GLU A 646 -35.72 -3.76 -11.09
CA GLU A 646 -37.12 -3.39 -11.39
C GLU A 646 -37.37 -1.86 -11.39
N LEU A 647 -36.44 -1.05 -10.83
CA LEU A 647 -36.57 0.40 -10.80
C LEU A 647 -36.61 1.00 -12.22
N HIS A 648 -37.59 1.84 -12.54
CA HIS A 648 -37.63 2.62 -13.78
C HIS A 648 -36.61 3.78 -13.72
N ALA A 649 -35.32 3.45 -13.89
CA ALA A 649 -34.21 4.40 -13.92
C ALA A 649 -33.43 4.29 -15.23
N THR A 650 -32.78 5.38 -15.65
CA THR A 650 -31.95 5.37 -16.86
C THR A 650 -30.77 4.41 -16.71
N LYS A 651 -30.29 3.82 -17.81
CA LYS A 651 -29.20 2.80 -17.78
C LYS A 651 -27.96 3.30 -17.01
N LYS A 652 -27.58 4.57 -17.15
CA LYS A 652 -26.50 5.21 -16.39
C LYS A 652 -26.78 5.29 -14.88
N GLN A 653 -28.03 5.52 -14.48
CA GLN A 653 -28.44 5.56 -13.08
C GLN A 653 -28.44 4.18 -12.44
N LYS A 654 -28.88 3.15 -13.18
CA LYS A 654 -28.77 1.75 -12.74
C LYS A 654 -27.31 1.34 -12.56
N ALA A 655 -26.44 1.69 -13.51
CA ALA A 655 -25.02 1.37 -13.44
C ALA A 655 -24.33 2.01 -12.22
N GLY A 656 -24.57 3.31 -11.95
CA GLY A 656 -23.99 3.98 -10.78
C GLY A 656 -24.50 3.39 -9.45
N LEU A 657 -25.77 3.01 -9.39
CA LEU A 657 -26.36 2.43 -8.19
C LEU A 657 -25.88 1.00 -7.95
N VAL A 658 -25.78 0.18 -9.01
CA VAL A 658 -25.16 -1.15 -8.99
C VAL A 658 -23.69 -1.04 -8.59
N ALA A 659 -22.94 -0.04 -9.06
CA ALA A 659 -21.54 0.16 -8.69
C ALA A 659 -21.38 0.49 -7.19
N VAL A 660 -22.25 1.34 -6.62
CA VAL A 660 -22.24 1.65 -5.18
C VAL A 660 -22.55 0.42 -4.33
N PHE A 661 -23.46 -0.45 -4.77
CA PHE A 661 -23.74 -1.71 -4.07
C PHE A 661 -22.69 -2.79 -4.32
N ALA A 662 -22.03 -2.76 -5.47
CA ALA A 662 -20.93 -3.66 -5.79
C ALA A 662 -19.72 -3.43 -4.86
N LEU A 663 -19.55 -2.22 -4.34
CA LEU A 663 -18.54 -1.92 -3.33
C LEU A 663 -18.76 -2.69 -2.01
N GLY A 664 -19.98 -3.17 -1.73
CA GLY A 664 -20.24 -4.08 -0.60
C GLY A 664 -19.50 -5.42 -0.74
N TRP A 665 -19.27 -5.90 -1.97
CA TRP A 665 -18.46 -7.11 -2.20
C TRP A 665 -16.99 -6.90 -1.84
N VAL A 666 -16.48 -5.67 -1.93
CA VAL A 666 -15.11 -5.35 -1.52
C VAL A 666 -14.94 -5.56 -0.01
N VAL A 667 -15.94 -5.17 0.79
CA VAL A 667 -15.93 -5.41 2.25
C VAL A 667 -15.94 -6.90 2.57
N ILE A 668 -16.74 -7.70 1.84
CA ILE A 668 -16.77 -9.17 1.97
C ILE A 668 -15.41 -9.79 1.62
N VAL A 669 -14.77 -9.34 0.54
CA VAL A 669 -13.44 -9.83 0.16
C VAL A 669 -12.41 -9.50 1.24
N ILE A 670 -12.45 -8.31 1.82
CA ILE A 670 -11.57 -7.92 2.93
C ILE A 670 -11.82 -8.80 4.17
N ALA A 671 -13.09 -9.06 4.52
CA ALA A 671 -13.46 -9.95 5.62
C ALA A 671 -13.00 -11.40 5.39
N LEU A 672 -13.07 -11.90 4.15
CA LEU A 672 -12.53 -13.20 3.75
C LEU A 672 -11.01 -13.25 3.90
N VAL A 673 -10.30 -12.21 3.47
CA VAL A 673 -8.84 -12.12 3.63
C VAL A 673 -8.45 -12.11 5.10
N ARG A 674 -9.17 -11.35 5.94
CA ARG A 674 -9.02 -11.37 7.41
C ARG A 674 -9.18 -12.79 7.97
N ALA A 675 -10.22 -13.51 7.55
CA ALA A 675 -10.49 -14.89 7.98
C ALA A 675 -9.38 -15.87 7.56
N ILE A 676 -8.93 -15.77 6.31
CA ILE A 676 -7.89 -16.64 5.75
C ILE A 676 -6.58 -16.43 6.50
N HIS A 677 -6.17 -15.19 6.75
CA HIS A 677 -4.98 -14.88 7.53
C HIS A 677 -5.04 -15.43 8.95
N ALA A 678 -6.18 -15.27 9.61
CA ALA A 678 -6.38 -15.86 10.93
C ALA A 678 -6.31 -17.40 10.91
N SER A 679 -6.83 -18.03 9.84
CA SER A 679 -6.85 -19.50 9.69
C SER A 679 -5.49 -20.11 9.35
N LEU A 680 -4.67 -19.42 8.54
CA LEU A 680 -3.34 -19.87 8.13
C LEU A 680 -2.34 -19.80 9.28
N ALA A 681 -2.48 -18.83 10.19
CA ALA A 681 -1.68 -18.76 11.41
C ALA A 681 -1.87 -20.00 12.31
N GLY A 682 -3.08 -20.57 12.35
CA GLY A 682 -3.43 -21.71 13.20
C GLY A 682 -3.06 -23.12 12.68
N ARG A 683 -2.64 -23.28 11.41
CA ARG A 683 -2.34 -24.62 10.84
C ARG A 683 -0.94 -25.15 11.13
N ASN A 684 0.01 -24.29 11.46
CA ASN A 684 1.33 -24.72 11.91
C ASN A 684 1.26 -24.91 13.42
N HIS A 685 1.32 -26.16 13.91
CA HIS A 685 1.27 -26.53 15.33
C HIS A 685 2.26 -25.79 16.27
N LEU A 686 3.11 -24.92 15.72
CA LEU A 686 4.18 -24.17 16.38
C LEU A 686 4.06 -22.63 16.25
N ARG A 687 3.00 -22.08 15.64
CA ARG A 687 2.82 -20.60 15.52
C ARG A 687 1.56 -20.14 16.24
N ALA A 688 1.70 -19.12 17.07
CA ALA A 688 0.57 -18.39 17.67
C ALA A 688 -0.20 -17.63 16.57
N ILE A 689 -1.48 -17.30 16.83
CA ILE A 689 -2.25 -16.40 15.96
C ILE A 689 -1.49 -15.07 15.85
N ASP A 690 -1.21 -14.63 14.63
CA ASP A 690 -0.58 -13.34 14.37
C ASP A 690 -1.64 -12.23 14.50
N TYR A 691 -1.80 -11.72 15.73
CA TYR A 691 -2.83 -10.72 16.01
C TYR A 691 -2.53 -9.36 15.36
N LEU A 692 -1.29 -9.09 14.92
CA LEU A 692 -0.93 -7.88 14.18
C LEU A 692 -1.66 -7.84 12.84
N TRP A 693 -1.62 -8.95 12.10
CA TRP A 693 -2.29 -9.04 10.82
C TRP A 693 -3.79 -9.07 10.97
N LEU A 694 -4.31 -9.84 11.94
CA LEU A 694 -5.73 -9.82 12.27
C LEU A 694 -6.19 -8.40 12.59
N TRP A 695 -5.37 -7.63 13.31
CA TRP A 695 -5.61 -6.24 13.62
C TRP A 695 -5.65 -5.35 12.36
N ILE A 696 -4.60 -5.37 11.54
CA ILE A 696 -4.52 -4.54 10.32
C ILE A 696 -5.73 -4.80 9.44
N TRP A 697 -6.09 -6.07 9.25
CA TRP A 697 -7.24 -6.43 8.44
C TRP A 697 -8.57 -6.01 9.05
N SER A 698 -8.73 -6.09 10.38
CA SER A 698 -9.92 -5.56 11.07
C SER A 698 -10.06 -4.05 10.91
N GLN A 699 -8.93 -3.31 10.85
CA GLN A 699 -8.94 -1.87 10.59
C GLN A 699 -9.31 -1.54 9.15
N VAL A 700 -8.69 -2.21 8.18
CA VAL A 700 -8.98 -2.04 6.76
C VAL A 700 -10.45 -2.34 6.48
N GLU A 701 -10.99 -3.40 7.09
CA GLU A 701 -12.40 -3.78 6.98
C GLU A 701 -13.34 -2.72 7.54
N CYS A 702 -13.10 -2.22 8.76
CA CYS A 702 -13.90 -1.14 9.35
C CYS A 702 -13.85 0.14 8.51
N VAL A 703 -12.67 0.54 8.04
CA VAL A 703 -12.52 1.74 7.19
C VAL A 703 -13.26 1.57 5.87
N ALA A 704 -13.16 0.41 5.24
CA ALA A 704 -13.88 0.10 4.02
C ALA A 704 -15.40 0.11 4.25
N ALA A 705 -15.88 -0.55 5.31
CA ALA A 705 -17.30 -0.60 5.66
C ALA A 705 -17.87 0.81 5.90
N VAL A 706 -17.21 1.64 6.71
CA VAL A 706 -17.63 3.03 7.00
C VAL A 706 -17.63 3.87 5.72
N SER A 707 -16.60 3.71 4.88
CA SER A 707 -16.49 4.43 3.60
C SER A 707 -17.62 4.07 2.64
N VAL A 708 -17.89 2.77 2.46
CA VAL A 708 -18.97 2.28 1.57
C VAL A 708 -20.34 2.71 2.09
N ALA A 709 -20.56 2.71 3.41
CA ALA A 709 -21.81 3.17 4.01
C ALA A 709 -22.13 4.64 3.68
N CYS A 710 -21.11 5.48 3.51
CA CYS A 710 -21.28 6.91 3.25
C CYS A 710 -21.62 7.25 1.79
N LEU A 711 -21.27 6.39 0.83
CA LEU A 711 -21.42 6.68 -0.60
C LEU A 711 -22.88 6.78 -1.08
N PRO A 712 -23.82 5.89 -0.74
CA PRO A 712 -25.19 5.96 -1.25
C PRO A 712 -25.92 7.28 -0.92
N PRO A 713 -25.83 7.83 0.32
CA PRO A 713 -26.44 9.12 0.67
C PRO A 713 -25.78 10.33 0.01
N ILE A 714 -24.45 10.31 -0.18
CA ILE A 714 -23.73 11.35 -0.92
C ILE A 714 -24.23 11.39 -2.36
N TRP A 715 -24.32 10.23 -3.02
CA TRP A 715 -24.81 10.11 -4.39
C TRP A 715 -26.28 10.53 -4.53
N ALA A 716 -27.14 10.05 -3.64
CA ALA A 716 -28.56 10.44 -3.62
C ALA A 716 -28.72 11.95 -3.44
N GLY A 717 -27.83 12.56 -2.65
CA GLY A 717 -27.89 13.98 -2.39
C GLY A 717 -27.38 14.87 -3.52
N TYR A 718 -26.28 14.48 -4.15
CA TYR A 718 -25.79 15.11 -5.38
C TYR A 718 -26.88 15.13 -6.47
N LYS A 719 -27.62 14.03 -6.62
CA LYS A 719 -28.73 13.93 -7.58
C LYS A 719 -29.89 14.87 -7.24
N LYS A 720 -30.31 14.93 -5.97
CA LYS A 720 -31.43 15.79 -5.54
C LYS A 720 -31.11 17.27 -5.78
N LYS A 721 -29.86 17.69 -5.55
CA LYS A 721 -29.36 19.03 -5.89
C LYS A 721 -29.45 19.31 -7.39
N LYS A 722 -29.07 18.35 -8.25
CA LYS A 722 -29.16 18.48 -9.71
C LYS A 722 -30.61 18.60 -10.20
N GLN A 723 -31.55 17.92 -9.53
CA GLN A 723 -32.99 18.03 -9.83
C GLN A 723 -33.62 19.35 -9.34
N THR A 724 -33.16 19.92 -8.22
CA THR A 724 -33.63 21.23 -7.74
C THR A 724 -33.05 22.42 -8.52
N VAL A 725 -31.95 22.22 -9.27
CA VAL A 725 -31.29 23.26 -10.07
C VAL A 725 -31.78 23.30 -11.52
N GLN A 726 -32.40 22.22 -12.03
CA GLN A 726 -33.17 22.29 -13.28
C GLN A 726 -34.57 22.87 -12.97
N PRO A 727 -34.93 24.07 -13.46
CA PRO A 727 -36.27 24.60 -13.25
C PRO A 727 -37.29 23.71 -13.97
N ALA A 728 -38.42 23.50 -13.31
CA ALA A 728 -39.60 22.81 -13.82
C ALA A 728 -40.09 23.42 -15.15
N THR A 729 -39.48 22.99 -16.25
CA THR A 729 -40.00 23.14 -17.60
C THR A 729 -40.32 21.73 -18.08
N LEU A 730 -41.56 21.54 -18.55
CA LEU A 730 -42.22 20.27 -18.90
C LEU A 730 -42.97 19.58 -17.75
N ILE A 731 -44.10 20.16 -17.33
CA ILE A 731 -45.38 19.42 -17.29
C ILE A 731 -46.49 20.37 -17.76
N THR A 732 -46.64 20.47 -19.07
CA THR A 732 -47.94 20.63 -19.72
C THR A 732 -48.19 19.30 -20.43
N ILE A 733 -49.17 18.55 -19.93
CA ILE A 733 -50.21 17.73 -20.61
C ILE A 733 -50.95 17.01 -19.49
#